data_AF-A0A2P5VPG1-F1
#
_entry.id   AF-A0A2P5VPG1-F1
#
_cell.length_a   1.000
_cell.length_b   1.000
_cell.length_c   1.000
_cell.angle_alpha   90.00
_cell.angle_beta   90.00
_cell.angle_gamma   90.00
#
_symmetry.space_group_name_H-M   'P 1'
#
loop_
_entity.id
_entity.type
_entity.pdbx_description
1 polymer ?
#
loop_
_entity_poly.entity_id
_entity_poly.type
_entity_poly.pdbx_seq_one_letter_code
_entity_poly.pdbx_strand_id
1 'polypeptide(L)'
;MKFMPLPWKPELVFTGTSVMGINPNNGKFCSHVDFWDSIENNEYFSLEGLWDVFRQLRVYKTPDLETPRYQILKRTANYEVRKYEPFIVVETIGEKLSGSNGFNAVAGYIFGKNSTTEKIPMTTPVFTQALDPELSDVSIQIVLPSEKDISSLPDPSQETVKLRKVEGEVAAALKFSGKPTEDVVREKEKALRSNLMKDGLKPRIGCMLARYNDPGRTWSFTMLLDLAINFPFLNKKKKKNMADSKPDQPLMPSSSRNLPDFKKSVKLKYVKLGYHYLITHGMYLFLTPLVVVIAAQLSTFSVTDLFDLWEHLQYNLISVIICSALLVFLSTLYFLTRPRPVYLVNFACYKPEESRKCTKRMFVDQSQLTGTFTEENLQFQRRILERSGLGDSTYLPEAVLNIPPNPSMHEARKEAEAVMFGAIDELLAKTSVKPKDIGILIVNCSLFNPTPSLSAMVINHYKLRGNIQSYNLGGMGCSAGLISIDLAKHLLQVHPNSYALVISMENITLNWYFGNDRSKLVSNCLFRMGGAAILLSNKWSDERRSKYQLVHTVRTHKGSDDKCFSCVTQEEDSIGKIGVTLSKDLMAVAGDALKTNITTLGPLVLPMSEQLLFFATLVGKKLFKMKVKPYIPDFKLAFEHFCIHAGGRAVLDELEKNLQLSEWHMEPSRMTLYRFGNTSSSSLWYELAYSEAKGRIRRGDRTWQIAFGSGFKCNSAVWKALRTINPVKEKNPWMDEIHNFPVDVPRVSTI
;
A
#
# COMPACT_ATOMS: atom_id res chain seq x y z
N MET A 1 4.77 -5.86 16.89
CA MET A 1 6.14 -6.39 16.76
C MET A 1 7.09 -5.31 17.26
N LYS A 2 7.85 -5.58 18.34
CA LYS A 2 8.98 -4.73 18.72
C LYS A 2 10.13 -5.11 17.79
N PHE A 3 10.54 -4.20 16.91
CA PHE A 3 11.75 -4.40 16.12
C PHE A 3 12.94 -4.33 17.07
N MET A 4 13.65 -5.45 17.24
CA MET A 4 14.97 -5.43 17.84
C MET A 4 15.95 -4.93 16.75
N PRO A 5 16.58 -3.75 16.91
CA PRO A 5 17.69 -3.38 16.04
C PRO A 5 18.79 -4.44 16.17
N LEU A 6 19.56 -4.62 15.10
CA LEU A 6 20.61 -5.64 14.99
C LEU A 6 21.50 -5.66 16.26
N PRO A 7 21.99 -6.84 16.71
CA PRO A 7 22.73 -6.99 17.98
C PRO A 7 23.91 -6.03 18.17
N TRP A 8 24.51 -5.55 17.08
CA TRP A 8 25.69 -4.67 17.07
C TRP A 8 25.40 -3.18 16.84
N LYS A 9 24.12 -2.77 16.82
CA LYS A 9 23.67 -1.36 16.75
C LYS A 9 24.45 -0.48 15.73
N PRO A 10 24.41 -0.78 14.43
CA PRO A 10 25.17 -0.02 13.44
C PRO A 10 24.66 1.44 13.36
N GLU A 11 25.59 2.39 13.31
CA GLU A 11 25.30 3.81 13.10
C GLU A 11 25.33 4.13 11.60
N LEU A 12 24.23 4.67 11.07
CA LEU A 12 24.14 5.10 9.67
C LEU A 12 24.39 6.60 9.57
N VAL A 13 25.41 7.01 8.82
CA VAL A 13 25.79 8.42 8.65
C VAL A 13 25.74 8.82 7.18
N PHE A 14 24.86 9.77 6.87
CA PHE A 14 24.67 10.34 5.53
C PHE A 14 25.07 11.81 5.53
N THR A 15 25.89 12.23 4.57
CA THR A 15 26.20 13.65 4.32
C THR A 15 25.73 14.03 2.93
N GLY A 16 25.32 15.28 2.74
CA GLY A 16 24.97 15.80 1.42
C GLY A 16 24.07 17.03 1.46
N THR A 17 23.26 17.22 0.42
CA THR A 17 22.43 18.42 0.24
C THR A 17 20.94 18.07 0.32
N SER A 18 20.22 18.73 1.22
CA SER A 18 18.76 18.64 1.31
C SER A 18 18.11 19.80 0.55
N VAL A 19 17.27 19.48 -0.42
CA VAL A 19 16.48 20.45 -1.19
C VAL A 19 15.04 20.40 -0.70
N MET A 20 14.59 21.51 -0.13
CA MET A 20 13.24 21.69 0.39
C MET A 20 12.41 22.51 -0.59
N GLY A 21 11.36 21.90 -1.16
CA GLY A 21 10.38 22.62 -1.98
C GLY A 21 9.36 23.30 -1.08
N ILE A 22 9.17 24.61 -1.26
CA ILE A 22 8.20 25.41 -0.54
C ILE A 22 7.08 25.77 -1.51
N ASN A 23 5.83 25.57 -1.09
CA ASN A 23 4.67 26.00 -1.85
C ASN A 23 4.57 27.54 -1.77
N PRO A 24 4.66 28.26 -2.91
CA PRO A 24 4.71 29.72 -2.92
C PRO A 24 3.41 30.37 -2.42
N ASN A 25 2.28 29.66 -2.46
CA ASN A 25 0.97 30.23 -2.10
C ASN A 25 0.70 30.24 -0.59
N ASN A 26 1.35 29.35 0.18
CA ASN A 26 1.10 29.23 1.62
C ASN A 26 2.37 29.15 2.47
N GLY A 27 3.56 29.22 1.86
CA GLY A 27 4.85 29.18 2.55
C GLY A 27 5.18 27.84 3.22
N LYS A 28 4.39 26.78 2.99
CA LYS A 28 4.60 25.46 3.62
C LYS A 28 5.49 24.57 2.75
N PHE A 29 6.30 23.73 3.41
CA PHE A 29 7.07 22.70 2.74
C PHE A 29 6.15 21.69 2.02
N CYS A 30 6.37 21.48 0.73
CA CYS A 30 5.59 20.57 -0.12
C CYS A 30 6.41 19.41 -0.69
N SER A 31 7.75 19.49 -0.66
CA SER A 31 8.63 18.39 -1.04
C SER A 31 9.97 18.47 -0.33
N HIS A 32 10.62 17.32 -0.17
CA HIS A 32 11.95 17.20 0.39
C HIS A 32 12.72 16.15 -0.41
N VAL A 33 13.91 16.51 -0.89
CA VAL A 33 14.80 15.61 -1.63
C VAL A 33 16.21 15.73 -1.05
N ASP A 34 16.75 14.60 -0.58
CA ASP A 34 18.12 14.49 -0.09
C ASP A 34 19.03 13.94 -1.18
N PHE A 35 20.14 14.62 -1.43
CA PHE A 35 21.23 14.18 -2.30
C PHE A 35 22.42 13.79 -1.42
N TRP A 36 22.93 12.56 -1.53
CA TRP A 36 24.03 12.05 -0.72
C TRP A 36 25.37 12.24 -1.44
N ASP A 37 26.39 12.69 -0.71
CA ASP A 37 27.76 12.87 -1.22
C ASP A 37 28.45 11.52 -1.55
N SER A 38 27.95 10.42 -1.00
CA SER A 38 28.51 9.07 -1.16
C SER A 38 28.08 8.36 -2.44
N ILE A 39 27.14 8.94 -3.22
CA ILE A 39 26.61 8.33 -4.45
C ILE A 39 26.68 9.32 -5.61
N GLU A 40 27.00 8.83 -6.79
CA GLU A 40 27.06 9.66 -8.01
C GLU A 40 25.65 9.82 -8.60
N ASN A 41 24.90 8.72 -8.68
CA ASN A 41 23.54 8.71 -9.20
C ASN A 41 22.51 8.80 -8.07
N ASN A 42 22.12 10.03 -7.73
CA ASN A 42 21.10 10.34 -6.72
C ASN A 42 19.65 10.16 -7.23
N GLU A 43 19.37 9.05 -7.93
CA GLU A 43 18.00 8.73 -8.36
C GLU A 43 17.16 8.19 -7.19
N TYR A 44 15.83 8.34 -7.30
CA TYR A 44 14.87 7.82 -6.32
C TYR A 44 14.88 6.28 -6.35
N PHE A 45 15.71 5.67 -5.49
CA PHE A 45 16.19 4.26 -5.48
C PHE A 45 17.35 3.97 -6.44
N SER A 46 18.55 4.44 -6.09
CA SER A 46 19.78 3.96 -6.70
C SER A 46 20.26 2.66 -6.03
N LEU A 47 20.72 1.71 -6.85
CA LEU A 47 21.43 0.52 -6.35
C LEU A 47 22.69 0.91 -5.58
N GLU A 48 23.32 2.03 -5.96
CA GLU A 48 24.44 2.66 -5.25
C GLU A 48 24.06 3.01 -3.80
N GLY A 49 22.91 3.68 -3.59
CA GLY A 49 22.43 4.03 -2.25
C GLY A 49 22.07 2.82 -1.39
N LEU A 50 21.48 1.78 -2.00
CA LEU A 50 21.22 0.52 -1.29
C LEU A 50 22.52 -0.15 -0.87
N TRP A 51 23.53 -0.19 -1.75
CA TRP A 51 24.83 -0.77 -1.41
C TRP A 51 25.57 0.03 -0.35
N ASP A 52 25.49 1.37 -0.38
CA ASP A 52 26.07 2.23 0.65
C ASP A 52 25.47 1.94 2.03
N VAL A 53 24.15 1.75 2.14
CA VAL A 53 23.50 1.36 3.40
C VAL A 53 24.01 -0.01 3.87
N PHE A 54 24.03 -1.03 3.01
CA PHE A 54 24.53 -2.35 3.40
C PHE A 54 26.02 -2.34 3.79
N ARG A 55 26.84 -1.48 3.19
CA ARG A 55 28.25 -1.32 3.56
C ARG A 55 28.41 -0.77 4.99
N GLN A 56 27.48 0.08 5.43
CA GLN A 56 27.42 0.61 6.79
C GLN A 56 26.90 -0.40 7.82
N LEU A 57 26.11 -1.37 7.38
CA LEU A 57 25.57 -2.43 8.25
C LEU A 57 26.57 -3.57 8.55
N ARG A 58 27.78 -3.55 7.95
CA ARG A 58 28.80 -4.58 8.20
C ARG A 58 29.19 -4.64 9.67
N VAL A 59 29.34 -5.87 10.17
CA VAL A 59 29.81 -6.16 11.53
C VAL A 59 31.33 -5.95 11.56
N TYR A 60 31.77 -4.91 12.25
CA TYR A 60 33.16 -4.76 12.68
C TYR A 60 33.22 -5.08 14.17
N LYS A 61 34.21 -5.89 14.59
CA LYS A 61 34.40 -6.19 16.01
C LYS A 61 35.27 -5.09 16.63
N THR A 62 34.68 -3.95 16.95
CA THR A 62 35.33 -2.93 17.77
C THR A 62 35.18 -3.30 19.25
N PRO A 63 36.27 -3.31 20.04
CA PRO A 63 36.19 -3.44 21.50
C PRO A 63 35.28 -2.35 22.08
N ASP A 64 34.57 -2.65 23.17
CA ASP A 64 33.78 -1.67 23.92
C ASP A 64 34.72 -0.80 24.79
N LEU A 65 35.58 -0.05 24.11
CA LEU A 65 36.59 0.85 24.68
C LEU A 65 36.35 2.26 24.17
N GLU A 66 36.70 3.26 24.98
CA GLU A 66 36.58 4.66 24.62
C GLU A 66 37.39 5.01 23.35
N THR A 67 36.82 5.84 22.48
CA THR A 67 37.46 6.33 21.25
C THR A 67 37.53 7.85 21.19
N PRO A 68 38.55 8.45 20.55
CA PRO A 68 38.58 9.89 20.28
C PRO A 68 37.30 10.35 19.60
N ARG A 69 36.69 11.42 20.13
CA ARG A 69 35.48 12.00 19.55
C ARG A 69 35.81 12.72 18.26
N TYR A 70 34.99 12.48 17.22
CA TYR A 70 35.08 13.20 15.96
C TYR A 70 33.71 13.40 15.33
N GLN A 71 33.59 14.45 14.52
CA GLN A 71 32.42 14.70 13.68
C GLN A 71 32.74 14.39 12.21
N ILE A 72 31.90 13.61 11.53
CA ILE A 72 32.01 13.39 10.08
C ILE A 72 31.45 14.62 9.36
N LEU A 73 32.32 15.36 8.67
CA LEU A 73 31.96 16.56 7.92
C LEU A 73 31.49 16.25 6.50
N LYS A 74 32.08 15.23 5.87
CA LYS A 74 31.74 14.80 4.52
C LYS A 74 32.07 13.33 4.35
N ARG A 75 31.22 12.57 3.67
CA ARG A 75 31.45 11.18 3.34
C ARG A 75 31.27 10.94 1.86
N THR A 76 32.34 10.48 1.21
CA THR A 76 32.31 10.08 -0.20
C THR A 76 32.18 8.57 -0.31
N ALA A 77 32.11 8.05 -1.54
CA ALA A 77 32.17 6.60 -1.80
C ALA A 77 33.48 5.94 -1.31
N ASN A 78 34.55 6.75 -1.21
CA ASN A 78 35.92 6.27 -1.04
C ASN A 78 36.56 6.67 0.30
N TYR A 79 36.16 7.78 0.93
CA TYR A 79 36.76 8.24 2.18
C TYR A 79 35.81 9.13 3.00
N GLU A 80 36.13 9.33 4.27
CA GLU A 80 35.42 10.21 5.18
C GLU A 80 36.30 11.40 5.55
N VAL A 81 35.73 12.60 5.66
CA VAL A 81 36.39 13.77 6.25
C VAL A 81 35.88 13.91 7.68
N ARG A 82 36.79 13.83 8.64
CA ARG A 82 36.50 13.87 10.08
C ARG A 82 37.17 15.07 10.72
N LYS A 83 36.48 15.70 11.67
CA LYS A 83 37.04 16.71 12.56
C LYS A 83 37.17 16.10 13.95
N TYR A 84 38.39 15.91 14.42
CA TYR A 84 38.65 15.38 15.76
C TYR A 84 38.58 16.49 16.81
N GLU A 85 38.05 16.17 17.99
CA GLU A 85 38.22 17.00 19.19
C GLU A 85 39.66 16.86 19.72
N PRO A 86 40.19 17.82 20.51
CA PRO A 86 41.50 17.66 21.12
C PRO A 86 41.56 16.44 22.04
N PHE A 87 42.64 15.65 21.95
CA PHE A 87 42.86 14.48 22.80
C PHE A 87 44.33 14.36 23.23
N ILE A 88 44.59 13.60 24.29
CA ILE A 88 45.94 13.39 24.82
C ILE A 88 46.43 12.01 24.37
N VAL A 89 47.68 11.94 23.94
CA VAL A 89 48.35 10.67 23.61
C VAL A 89 49.59 10.47 24.47
N VAL A 90 49.87 9.21 24.77
CA VAL A 90 51.19 8.75 25.18
C VAL A 90 51.90 8.15 23.97
N GLU A 91 53.12 8.60 23.70
CA GLU A 91 53.84 8.24 22.47
C GLU A 91 55.29 7.80 22.73
N THR A 92 55.79 6.95 21.85
CA THR A 92 57.19 6.53 21.81
C THR A 92 57.64 6.31 20.36
N ILE A 93 58.95 6.21 20.14
CA ILE A 93 59.54 5.97 18.83
C ILE A 93 59.17 4.56 18.36
N GLY A 94 58.67 4.46 17.14
CA GLY A 94 58.37 3.23 16.42
C GLY A 94 59.33 3.00 15.25
N GLU A 95 59.36 1.78 14.72
CA GLU A 95 60.26 1.41 13.63
C GLU A 95 59.62 1.59 12.24
N LYS A 96 58.34 1.20 12.09
CA LYS A 96 57.61 1.21 10.83
C LYS A 96 56.10 1.33 11.05
N LEU A 97 55.35 1.80 10.05
CA LEU A 97 53.94 2.12 10.21
C LEU A 97 53.06 0.90 10.53
N SER A 98 53.37 -0.26 9.93
CA SER A 98 52.74 -1.55 10.26
C SER A 98 53.26 -2.21 11.55
N GLY A 99 54.30 -1.65 12.16
CA GLY A 99 55.05 -2.25 13.27
C GLY A 99 54.32 -2.18 14.61
N SER A 100 54.77 -3.01 15.55
CA SER A 100 54.35 -3.00 16.96
C SER A 100 55.49 -2.67 17.93
N ASN A 101 56.69 -2.39 17.41
CA ASN A 101 57.85 -2.01 18.23
C ASN A 101 57.60 -0.64 18.87
N GLY A 102 57.63 -0.61 20.21
CA GLY A 102 57.21 0.54 21.02
C GLY A 102 55.85 0.36 21.70
N PHE A 103 54.97 -0.54 21.21
CA PHE A 103 53.65 -0.76 21.81
C PHE A 103 53.73 -1.17 23.30
N ASN A 104 54.65 -2.06 23.66
CA ASN A 104 54.82 -2.49 25.05
C ASN A 104 55.29 -1.36 25.99
N ALA A 105 55.96 -0.33 25.46
CA ALA A 105 56.39 0.82 26.25
C ALA A 105 55.21 1.75 26.57
N VAL A 106 54.43 2.12 25.55
CA VAL A 106 53.21 2.94 25.73
C VAL A 106 52.09 2.19 26.47
N ALA A 107 51.95 0.88 26.24
CA ALA A 107 51.03 0.03 27.01
C ALA A 107 51.51 -0.12 28.47
N GLY A 108 52.82 -0.22 28.69
CA GLY A 108 53.41 -0.25 30.02
C GLY A 108 53.02 0.96 30.86
N TYR A 109 53.00 2.16 30.27
CA TYR A 109 52.59 3.40 30.92
C TYR A 109 51.14 3.33 31.47
N ILE A 110 50.18 2.90 30.65
CA ILE A 110 48.77 2.78 31.09
C ILE A 110 48.56 1.62 32.09
N PHE A 111 49.46 0.63 32.13
CA PHE A 111 49.40 -0.49 33.08
C PHE A 111 50.19 -0.27 34.38
N GLY A 112 50.67 0.95 34.65
CA GLY A 112 51.31 1.31 35.92
C GLY A 112 52.83 1.48 35.87
N LYS A 113 53.47 1.52 34.69
CA LYS A 113 54.87 1.97 34.56
C LYS A 113 54.93 3.49 34.39
N ASN A 114 54.53 4.19 35.45
CA ASN A 114 54.52 5.65 35.58
C ASN A 114 54.90 6.03 37.02
N SER A 115 55.17 7.31 37.27
CA SER A 115 55.73 7.79 38.56
C SER A 115 54.86 7.47 39.79
N THR A 116 53.55 7.25 39.62
CA THR A 116 52.60 6.96 40.69
C THR A 116 52.10 5.52 40.71
N THR A 117 52.58 4.67 39.79
CA THR A 117 52.11 3.28 39.60
C THR A 117 50.61 3.15 39.26
N GLU A 118 49.99 4.22 38.75
CA GLU A 118 48.56 4.29 38.49
C GLU A 118 48.17 3.50 37.23
N LYS A 119 47.05 2.76 37.29
CA LYS A 119 46.47 2.09 36.12
C LYS A 119 45.46 2.99 35.43
N ILE A 120 45.68 3.25 34.15
CA ILE A 120 44.81 4.09 33.30
C ILE A 120 43.95 3.17 32.41
N PRO A 121 42.63 3.43 32.28
CA PRO A 121 41.77 2.68 31.37
C PRO A 121 42.28 2.67 29.93
N MET A 122 42.14 1.52 29.26
CA MET A 122 42.53 1.37 27.86
C MET A 122 41.51 2.03 26.94
N THR A 123 42.00 2.67 25.88
CA THR A 123 41.19 3.25 24.80
C THR A 123 41.52 2.56 23.47
N THR A 124 40.73 2.85 22.43
CA THR A 124 40.98 2.43 21.06
C THR A 124 40.77 3.63 20.13
N PRO A 125 41.46 3.79 19.00
CA PRO A 125 42.49 2.93 18.43
C PRO A 125 43.90 3.21 18.94
N VAL A 126 44.81 2.28 18.67
CA VAL A 126 46.26 2.53 18.73
C VAL A 126 46.68 3.19 17.43
N PHE A 127 47.28 4.38 17.52
CA PHE A 127 47.76 5.12 16.36
C PHE A 127 49.23 4.82 16.07
N THR A 128 49.60 4.88 14.80
CA THR A 128 50.98 4.89 14.35
C THR A 128 51.13 5.98 13.30
N GLN A 129 51.90 7.01 13.63
CA GLN A 129 52.03 8.23 12.84
C GLN A 129 53.41 8.28 12.20
N ALA A 130 53.47 8.53 10.89
CA ALA A 130 54.70 8.88 10.19
C ALA A 130 54.67 10.36 9.80
N LEU A 131 55.76 11.07 10.06
CA LEU A 131 55.88 12.51 9.81
C LEU A 131 56.57 12.85 8.48
N ASP A 132 57.24 11.88 7.87
CA ASP A 132 58.05 12.05 6.67
C ASP A 132 57.48 11.29 5.44
N PRO A 133 57.87 11.67 4.20
CA PRO A 133 57.43 10.99 2.98
C PRO A 133 57.97 9.56 2.83
N GLU A 134 59.13 9.27 3.44
CA GLU A 134 59.78 7.95 3.35
C GLU A 134 59.26 6.96 4.42
N LEU A 135 58.40 7.43 5.33
CA LEU A 135 57.81 6.68 6.44
C LEU A 135 58.86 6.14 7.42
N SER A 136 59.96 6.89 7.59
CA SER A 136 61.12 6.53 8.39
C SER A 136 61.08 7.09 9.83
N ASP A 137 60.35 8.19 10.06
CA ASP A 137 60.16 8.78 11.39
C ASP A 137 58.75 8.44 11.90
N VAL A 138 58.67 7.32 12.62
CA VAL A 138 57.42 6.71 13.06
C VAL A 138 57.28 6.82 14.57
N SER A 139 56.07 7.18 15.04
CA SER A 139 55.70 7.13 16.45
C SER A 139 54.48 6.23 16.66
N ILE A 140 54.51 5.42 17.72
CA ILE A 140 53.34 4.64 18.18
C ILE A 140 52.69 5.40 19.34
N GLN A 141 51.38 5.54 19.27
CA GLN A 141 50.61 6.38 20.19
C GLN A 141 49.39 5.64 20.71
N ILE A 142 49.13 5.77 22.02
CA ILE A 142 47.89 5.33 22.66
C ILE A 142 47.15 6.58 23.14
N VAL A 143 45.87 6.66 22.84
CA VAL A 143 45.00 7.74 23.31
C VAL A 143 44.70 7.53 24.79
N LEU A 144 44.68 8.60 25.58
CA LEU A 144 44.27 8.54 26.98
C LEU A 144 42.79 8.93 27.13
N PRO A 145 42.08 8.43 28.16
CA PRO A 145 40.67 8.75 28.40
C PRO A 145 40.40 10.26 28.45
N SER A 146 39.28 10.69 27.86
CA SER A 146 38.94 12.11 27.67
C SER A 146 38.65 12.87 28.97
N GLU A 147 38.40 12.18 30.07
CA GLU A 147 38.12 12.76 31.39
C GLU A 147 39.38 13.28 32.11
N LYS A 148 40.58 12.91 31.65
CA LYS A 148 41.85 13.30 32.28
C LYS A 148 42.49 14.50 31.58
N ASP A 149 42.92 15.49 32.36
CA ASP A 149 43.74 16.61 31.86
C ASP A 149 45.23 16.27 31.94
N ILE A 150 46.05 16.90 31.09
CA ILE A 150 47.50 16.61 31.03
C ILE A 150 48.21 16.90 32.36
N SER A 151 47.69 17.86 33.12
CA SER A 151 48.15 18.23 34.46
C SER A 151 47.87 17.18 35.54
N SER A 152 46.92 16.27 35.28
CA SER A 152 46.47 15.22 36.21
C SER A 152 47.10 13.85 35.93
N LEU A 153 47.92 13.73 34.88
CA LEU A 153 48.52 12.47 34.45
C LEU A 153 49.91 12.28 35.10
N PRO A 154 50.26 11.05 35.50
CA PRO A 154 51.57 10.77 36.08
C PRO A 154 52.69 10.83 35.03
N ASP A 155 53.88 11.26 35.43
CA ASP A 155 55.04 11.29 34.55
C ASP A 155 55.46 9.88 34.09
N PRO A 156 55.88 9.70 32.82
CA PRO A 156 56.40 8.42 32.35
C PRO A 156 57.69 8.02 33.08
N SER A 157 57.81 6.74 33.44
CA SER A 157 59.01 6.21 34.11
C SER A 157 60.19 5.92 33.15
N GLN A 158 59.98 6.09 31.84
CA GLN A 158 60.98 5.87 30.79
C GLN A 158 61.15 7.16 29.97
N GLU A 159 62.38 7.62 29.76
CA GLU A 159 62.68 8.84 28.99
C GLU A 159 62.22 8.77 27.52
N THR A 160 62.04 7.56 26.99
CA THR A 160 61.59 7.31 25.61
C THR A 160 60.08 7.45 25.43
N VAL A 161 59.31 7.63 26.50
CA VAL A 161 57.84 7.76 26.49
C VAL A 161 57.48 9.20 26.85
N LYS A 162 56.65 9.83 26.02
CA LYS A 162 56.25 11.24 26.18
C LYS A 162 54.73 11.39 26.14
N LEU A 163 54.23 12.38 26.88
CA LEU A 163 52.83 12.81 26.80
C LEU A 163 52.72 13.99 25.84
N ARG A 164 51.75 13.94 24.92
CA ARG A 164 51.50 15.01 23.96
C ARG A 164 50.00 15.27 23.85
N LYS A 165 49.62 16.55 23.91
CA LYS A 165 48.27 17.00 23.58
C LYS A 165 48.18 17.21 22.07
N VAL A 166 47.25 16.53 21.42
CA VAL A 166 46.95 16.70 20.00
C VAL A 166 45.80 17.68 19.88
N GLU A 167 46.07 18.85 19.29
CA GLU A 167 45.03 19.82 18.97
C GLU A 167 44.07 19.25 17.92
N GLY A 168 42.77 19.52 18.06
CA GLY A 168 41.75 18.93 17.18
C GLY A 168 41.93 19.35 15.71
N GLU A 169 42.35 18.41 14.86
CA GLU A 169 42.58 18.64 13.42
C GLU A 169 41.50 17.97 12.53
N VAL A 170 41.42 18.45 11.29
CA VAL A 170 40.61 17.82 10.24
C VAL A 170 41.46 16.83 9.46
N ALA A 171 41.00 15.58 9.40
CA ALA A 171 41.67 14.50 8.70
C ALA A 171 40.73 13.78 7.75
N ALA A 172 41.25 13.33 6.61
CA ALA A 172 40.54 12.40 5.74
C ALA A 172 40.91 10.98 6.13
N ALA A 173 39.93 10.12 6.37
CA ALA A 173 40.08 8.75 6.82
C ALA A 173 39.53 7.74 5.80
N LEU A 174 40.33 6.71 5.49
CA LEU A 174 39.96 5.56 4.68
C LEU A 174 39.83 4.32 5.57
N LYS A 175 38.63 3.75 5.67
CA LYS A 175 38.37 2.50 6.39
C LYS A 175 38.68 1.28 5.50
N PHE A 176 39.44 0.31 6.01
CA PHE A 176 39.70 -0.94 5.32
C PHE A 176 39.86 -2.12 6.29
N SER A 177 39.76 -3.35 5.77
CA SER A 177 39.87 -4.58 6.56
C SER A 177 41.01 -5.47 6.08
N GLY A 178 41.70 -6.13 7.01
CA GLY A 178 42.81 -7.04 6.70
C GLY A 178 43.98 -6.92 7.67
N LYS A 179 45.04 -7.71 7.46
CA LYS A 179 46.29 -7.54 8.19
C LYS A 179 47.04 -6.29 7.66
N PRO A 180 47.51 -5.38 8.53
CA PRO A 180 48.24 -4.19 8.09
C PRO A 180 49.68 -4.57 7.72
N THR A 181 49.93 -5.05 6.51
CA THR A 181 51.30 -5.17 5.97
C THR A 181 51.74 -3.84 5.37
N GLU A 182 53.06 -3.60 5.31
CA GLU A 182 53.60 -2.33 4.81
C GLU A 182 53.14 -2.02 3.37
N ASP A 183 53.08 -3.03 2.51
CA ASP A 183 52.61 -2.88 1.13
C ASP A 183 51.14 -2.45 1.06
N VAL A 184 50.28 -3.06 1.88
CA VAL A 184 48.84 -2.75 1.93
C VAL A 184 48.64 -1.32 2.44
N VAL A 185 49.36 -0.93 3.50
CA VAL A 185 49.27 0.43 4.05
C VAL A 185 49.74 1.46 3.01
N ARG A 186 50.88 1.22 2.33
CA ARG A 186 51.38 2.10 1.27
C ARG A 186 50.42 2.20 0.07
N GLU A 187 49.78 1.11 -0.31
CA GLU A 187 48.75 1.11 -1.36
C GLU A 187 47.54 1.97 -0.96
N LYS A 188 47.04 1.81 0.27
CA LYS A 188 45.90 2.58 0.79
C LYS A 188 46.24 4.06 1.00
N GLU A 189 47.47 4.38 1.35
CA GLU A 189 47.97 5.76 1.45
C GLU A 189 47.93 6.45 0.08
N LYS A 190 48.51 5.82 -0.93
CA LYS A 190 48.50 6.33 -2.32
C LYS A 190 47.07 6.50 -2.83
N ALA A 191 46.18 5.54 -2.56
CA ALA A 191 44.79 5.61 -2.97
C ALA A 191 44.04 6.77 -2.30
N LEU A 192 44.20 6.94 -0.98
CA LEU A 192 43.57 8.04 -0.23
C LEU A 192 44.11 9.39 -0.72
N ARG A 193 45.43 9.54 -0.87
CA ARG A 193 46.06 10.78 -1.33
C ARG A 193 45.63 11.15 -2.75
N SER A 194 45.55 10.18 -3.66
CA SER A 194 45.06 10.38 -5.02
C SER A 194 43.61 10.87 -5.05
N ASN A 195 42.72 10.27 -4.24
CA ASN A 195 41.33 10.69 -4.12
C ASN A 195 41.20 12.12 -3.57
N LEU A 196 42.01 12.49 -2.58
CA LEU A 196 42.01 13.85 -2.02
C LEU A 196 42.45 14.89 -3.04
N MET A 197 43.50 14.61 -3.82
CA MET A 197 43.96 15.51 -4.89
C MET A 197 42.91 15.66 -6.00
N LYS A 198 42.25 14.56 -6.39
CA LYS A 198 41.16 14.56 -7.38
C LYS A 198 40.00 15.47 -6.95
N ASP A 199 39.71 15.48 -5.65
CA ASP A 199 38.65 16.32 -5.06
C ASP A 199 39.11 17.75 -4.73
N GLY A 200 40.35 18.12 -5.10
CA GLY A 200 40.90 19.47 -4.96
C GLY A 200 41.40 19.82 -3.55
N LEU A 201 41.58 18.82 -2.68
CA LEU A 201 42.14 18.99 -1.33
C LEU A 201 43.67 18.88 -1.37
N LYS A 202 44.36 19.63 -0.50
CA LYS A 202 45.84 19.63 -0.38
C LYS A 202 46.27 18.85 0.86
N PRO A 203 46.56 17.54 0.76
CA PRO A 203 46.98 16.75 1.91
C PRO A 203 48.35 17.21 2.45
N ARG A 204 48.53 17.22 3.78
CA ARG A 204 49.83 17.43 4.43
C ARG A 204 50.75 16.22 4.18
N ILE A 205 52.03 16.43 4.47
CA ILE A 205 53.05 15.37 4.45
C ILE A 205 52.85 14.48 5.69
N GLY A 206 53.04 13.17 5.54
CA GLY A 206 52.79 12.17 6.57
C GLY A 206 51.41 11.49 6.49
N CYS A 207 51.24 10.45 7.29
CA CYS A 207 49.98 9.70 7.43
C CYS A 207 49.89 9.04 8.82
N MET A 208 48.68 8.64 9.21
CA MET A 208 48.40 8.00 10.49
C MET A 208 47.59 6.73 10.28
N LEU A 209 48.07 5.61 10.81
CA LEU A 209 47.37 4.34 10.82
C LEU A 209 46.72 4.11 12.18
N ALA A 210 45.41 3.87 12.21
CA ALA A 210 44.64 3.58 13.41
C ALA A 210 44.22 2.11 13.43
N ARG A 211 44.53 1.42 14.54
CA ARG A 211 44.25 0.00 14.74
C ARG A 211 43.26 -0.20 15.89
N TYR A 212 42.11 -0.80 15.59
CA TYR A 212 41.01 -0.95 16.55
C TYR A 212 40.92 -2.33 17.20
N ASN A 213 41.76 -3.29 16.82
CA ASN A 213 41.57 -4.71 17.16
C ASN A 213 42.69 -5.25 18.07
N ASP A 214 42.36 -6.24 18.89
CA ASP A 214 43.29 -6.96 19.77
C ASP A 214 44.25 -7.86 18.94
N PRO A 215 45.59 -7.66 19.03
CA PRO A 215 46.58 -8.50 18.36
C PRO A 215 46.45 -9.98 18.76
N GLY A 216 46.12 -10.86 17.81
CA GLY A 216 46.12 -12.32 18.00
C GLY A 216 44.78 -12.97 18.37
N ARG A 217 43.74 -12.20 18.74
CA ARG A 217 42.38 -12.72 19.03
C ARG A 217 41.34 -12.46 17.94
N THR A 218 41.68 -11.61 16.96
CA THR A 218 40.76 -11.17 15.90
C THR A 218 41.09 -11.85 14.58
N TRP A 219 40.09 -12.40 13.89
CA TRP A 219 40.28 -13.06 12.59
C TRP A 219 40.61 -12.00 11.52
N SER A 220 41.52 -12.32 10.59
CA SER A 220 42.09 -11.36 9.64
C SER A 220 41.08 -10.59 8.78
N PHE A 221 39.93 -11.21 8.43
CA PHE A 221 38.88 -10.54 7.65
C PHE A 221 37.95 -9.65 8.49
N THR A 222 38.04 -9.69 9.82
CA THR A 222 37.22 -8.90 10.76
C THR A 222 37.95 -7.71 11.36
N MET A 223 39.25 -7.55 11.08
CA MET A 223 40.06 -6.44 11.59
C MET A 223 39.63 -5.12 10.94
N LEU A 224 39.29 -4.11 11.74
CA LEU A 224 39.08 -2.74 11.28
C LEU A 224 40.37 -1.90 11.38
N LEU A 225 40.75 -1.24 10.28
CA LEU A 225 41.89 -0.33 10.18
C LEU A 225 41.45 0.98 9.50
N ASP A 226 41.92 2.11 10.03
CA ASP A 226 41.75 3.42 9.37
C ASP A 226 43.12 3.99 8.99
N LEU A 227 43.22 4.54 7.78
CA LEU A 227 44.35 5.38 7.39
C LEU A 227 43.89 6.84 7.28
N ALA A 228 44.56 7.75 7.98
CA ALA A 228 44.22 9.16 8.03
C ALA A 228 45.34 10.07 7.50
N ILE A 229 44.96 11.12 6.76
CA ILE A 229 45.86 12.18 6.26
C ILE A 229 45.27 13.55 6.60
N ASN A 230 46.05 14.39 7.27
CA ASN A 230 45.61 15.73 7.69
C ASN A 230 45.70 16.72 6.53
N PHE A 231 44.82 17.73 6.50
CA PHE A 231 44.84 18.79 5.49
C PHE A 231 44.26 20.12 6.00
N PRO A 232 44.68 21.28 5.48
CA PRO A 232 44.08 22.56 5.83
C PRO A 232 42.67 22.68 5.24
N PHE A 233 41.66 22.84 6.09
CA PHE A 233 40.26 22.98 5.68
C PHE A 233 39.97 24.40 5.16
N LEU A 234 39.89 24.57 3.84
CA LEU A 234 39.50 25.84 3.20
C LEU A 234 38.00 25.86 2.91
N ASN A 235 37.26 26.71 3.62
CA ASN A 235 35.82 26.88 3.44
C ASN A 235 35.52 27.74 2.19
N LYS A 236 35.65 27.19 0.97
CA LYS A 236 35.22 27.88 -0.27
C LYS A 236 33.83 27.41 -0.70
N LYS A 237 32.78 28.14 -0.30
CA LYS A 237 31.46 28.07 -0.95
C LYS A 237 31.56 28.58 -2.39
N LYS A 238 31.65 27.69 -3.38
CA LYS A 238 31.40 28.04 -4.79
C LYS A 238 29.88 28.09 -5.01
N LYS A 239 29.31 29.30 -5.01
CA LYS A 239 27.98 29.56 -5.61
C LYS A 239 28.08 29.30 -7.11
N LYS A 240 27.35 28.31 -7.61
CA LYS A 240 27.15 28.11 -9.05
C LYS A 240 25.85 28.82 -9.42
N ASN A 241 25.96 29.90 -10.20
CA ASN A 241 24.81 30.63 -10.73
C ASN A 241 24.07 29.75 -11.75
N MET A 242 22.78 29.54 -11.54
CA MET A 242 21.81 29.10 -12.55
C MET A 242 20.73 30.18 -12.63
N ALA A 243 21.01 31.20 -13.42
CA ALA A 243 20.02 32.14 -13.92
C ALA A 243 20.13 32.10 -15.45
N ASP A 244 19.08 31.55 -16.07
CA ASP A 244 18.61 31.75 -17.45
C ASP A 244 18.10 30.45 -18.07
N SER A 245 16.80 30.18 -17.83
CA SER A 245 15.94 29.55 -18.82
C SER A 245 14.51 30.03 -18.57
N LYS A 246 13.93 30.70 -19.57
CA LYS A 246 12.55 31.19 -19.56
C LYS A 246 11.57 30.02 -19.36
N PRO A 247 10.45 30.20 -18.64
CA PRO A 247 9.40 29.20 -18.61
C PRO A 247 8.55 29.31 -19.89
N ASP A 248 8.64 28.29 -20.75
CA ASP A 248 7.66 28.09 -21.81
C ASP A 248 6.28 27.81 -21.19
N GLN A 249 5.28 28.51 -21.70
CA GLN A 249 3.86 28.30 -21.37
C GLN A 249 3.46 26.84 -21.63
N PRO A 250 2.80 26.15 -20.68
CA PRO A 250 2.20 24.86 -20.97
C PRO A 250 0.94 25.08 -21.82
N LEU A 251 1.03 24.67 -23.09
CA LEU A 251 -0.10 24.44 -23.98
C LEU A 251 -1.16 23.57 -23.28
N MET A 252 -2.34 24.13 -23.07
CA MET A 252 -3.52 23.42 -22.58
C MET A 252 -3.93 22.30 -23.57
N PRO A 253 -4.04 21.03 -23.14
CA PRO A 253 -4.69 20.02 -23.95
C PRO A 253 -6.20 20.23 -23.91
N SER A 254 -6.79 20.26 -25.10
CA SER A 254 -8.24 20.36 -25.34
C SER A 254 -9.05 19.36 -24.51
N SER A 255 -10.19 19.84 -23.99
CA SER A 255 -11.14 19.10 -23.17
C SER A 255 -11.88 18.04 -23.99
N SER A 256 -11.34 16.81 -24.03
CA SER A 256 -12.08 15.68 -24.61
C SER A 256 -13.09 15.14 -23.60
N ARG A 257 -14.35 15.00 -23.99
CA ARG A 257 -15.47 14.40 -23.21
C ARG A 257 -15.34 12.88 -22.99
N ASN A 258 -14.17 12.30 -23.25
CA ASN A 258 -13.91 10.85 -23.19
C ASN A 258 -12.94 10.53 -22.05
N LEU A 259 -13.03 9.31 -21.53
CA LEU A 259 -12.03 8.75 -20.63
C LEU A 259 -10.62 8.79 -21.30
N PRO A 260 -9.54 9.21 -20.62
CA PRO A 260 -8.21 9.23 -21.22
C PRO A 260 -7.74 7.81 -21.54
N ASP A 261 -7.16 7.62 -22.73
CA ASP A 261 -6.57 6.34 -23.15
C ASP A 261 -5.53 5.87 -22.11
N PHE A 262 -5.83 4.73 -21.47
CA PHE A 262 -5.07 4.11 -20.39
C PHE A 262 -3.61 3.81 -20.78
N LYS A 263 -3.27 3.93 -22.07
CA LYS A 263 -1.94 3.68 -22.61
C LYS A 263 -0.86 4.68 -22.19
N LYS A 264 -1.25 5.83 -21.64
CA LYS A 264 -0.29 6.87 -21.23
C LYS A 264 -0.09 6.85 -19.69
N SER A 265 1.16 6.58 -19.29
CA SER A 265 1.73 6.64 -17.94
C SER A 265 1.21 5.64 -16.88
N VAL A 266 2.09 4.74 -16.42
CA VAL A 266 1.93 3.94 -15.19
C VAL A 266 2.87 4.53 -14.12
N LYS A 267 2.31 5.05 -13.02
CA LYS A 267 3.09 5.62 -11.89
C LYS A 267 3.91 4.50 -11.20
N LEU A 268 5.14 4.80 -10.76
CA LEU A 268 6.10 3.85 -10.17
C LEU A 268 5.60 3.10 -8.92
N LYS A 269 4.55 3.60 -8.25
CA LYS A 269 3.98 3.01 -7.03
C LYS A 269 3.51 1.56 -7.20
N TYR A 270 3.14 1.15 -8.43
CA TYR A 270 2.59 -0.18 -8.71
C TYR A 270 3.63 -1.30 -8.89
N VAL A 271 4.89 -0.94 -9.18
CA VAL A 271 6.00 -1.90 -9.25
C VAL A 271 6.29 -2.48 -7.87
N LYS A 272 6.15 -1.68 -6.80
CA LYS A 272 6.32 -2.13 -5.40
C LYS A 272 5.35 -3.26 -4.99
N LEU A 273 4.14 -3.28 -5.53
CA LEU A 273 3.14 -4.31 -5.21
C LEU A 273 3.45 -5.65 -5.90
N GLY A 274 3.87 -5.60 -7.17
CA GLY A 274 4.35 -6.78 -7.90
C GLY A 274 5.59 -7.40 -7.24
N TYR A 275 6.54 -6.57 -6.80
CA TYR A 275 7.70 -7.02 -6.04
C TYR A 275 7.32 -7.62 -4.68
N HIS A 276 6.37 -7.01 -3.96
CA HIS A 276 5.90 -7.57 -2.70
C HIS A 276 5.27 -8.94 -2.93
N TYR A 277 4.39 -9.10 -3.92
CA TYR A 277 3.77 -10.39 -4.24
C TYR A 277 4.80 -11.48 -4.59
N LEU A 278 5.83 -11.13 -5.39
CA LEU A 278 6.89 -12.05 -5.78
C LEU A 278 7.80 -12.44 -4.61
N ILE A 279 8.05 -11.53 -3.66
CA ILE A 279 8.78 -11.82 -2.42
C ILE A 279 7.93 -12.65 -1.46
N THR A 280 6.63 -12.33 -1.31
CA THR A 280 5.70 -13.06 -0.43
C THR A 280 5.47 -14.50 -0.91
N HIS A 281 5.43 -14.73 -2.24
CA HIS A 281 5.26 -16.06 -2.81
C HIS A 281 6.58 -16.74 -3.22
N GLY A 282 7.71 -16.02 -3.15
CA GLY A 282 9.03 -16.54 -3.51
C GLY A 282 9.42 -17.76 -2.67
N MET A 283 9.08 -17.79 -1.38
CA MET A 283 9.31 -18.97 -0.55
C MET A 283 8.59 -20.23 -1.07
N TYR A 284 7.36 -20.09 -1.59
CA TYR A 284 6.65 -21.23 -2.17
C TYR A 284 7.31 -21.71 -3.46
N LEU A 285 7.81 -20.78 -4.29
CA LEU A 285 8.60 -21.10 -5.49
C LEU A 285 9.90 -21.85 -5.17
N PHE A 286 10.58 -21.50 -4.06
CA PHE A 286 11.76 -22.22 -3.58
C PHE A 286 11.44 -23.55 -2.88
N LEU A 287 10.26 -23.68 -2.28
CA LEU A 287 9.82 -24.92 -1.60
C LEU A 287 9.24 -25.95 -2.58
N THR A 288 8.66 -25.54 -3.72
CA THR A 288 8.11 -26.46 -4.73
C THR A 288 9.10 -27.51 -5.23
N PRO A 289 10.36 -27.18 -5.59
CA PRO A 289 11.37 -28.18 -5.95
C PRO A 289 11.64 -29.19 -4.82
N LEU A 290 11.66 -28.73 -3.57
CA LEU A 290 11.86 -29.60 -2.40
C LEU A 290 10.71 -30.60 -2.24
N VAL A 291 9.46 -30.14 -2.41
CA VAL A 291 8.27 -31.01 -2.35
C VAL A 291 8.27 -32.03 -3.50
N VAL A 292 8.69 -31.62 -4.71
CA VAL A 292 8.81 -32.51 -5.87
C VAL A 292 9.91 -33.56 -5.65
N VAL A 293 11.06 -33.18 -5.07
CA VAL A 293 12.14 -34.11 -4.71
C VAL A 293 11.67 -35.10 -3.65
N ILE A 294 10.98 -34.64 -2.60
CA ILE A 294 10.41 -35.50 -1.55
C ILE A 294 9.37 -36.46 -2.14
N ALA A 295 8.49 -35.99 -3.01
CA ALA A 295 7.49 -36.83 -3.66
C ALA A 295 8.14 -37.88 -4.59
N ALA A 296 9.19 -37.51 -5.31
CA ALA A 296 9.97 -38.44 -6.13
C ALA A 296 10.68 -39.50 -5.28
N GLN A 297 11.28 -39.11 -4.15
CA GLN A 297 11.84 -40.05 -3.18
C GLN A 297 10.79 -40.97 -2.57
N LEU A 298 9.62 -40.46 -2.21
CA LEU A 298 8.52 -41.27 -1.67
C LEU A 298 7.96 -42.26 -2.72
N SER A 299 8.00 -41.92 -4.01
CA SER A 299 7.57 -42.84 -5.08
C SER A 299 8.53 -44.01 -5.30
N THR A 300 9.76 -43.95 -4.76
CA THR A 300 10.75 -45.03 -4.85
C THR A 300 10.79 -45.93 -3.60
N PHE A 301 9.93 -45.69 -2.59
CA PHE A 301 9.90 -46.51 -1.37
C PHE A 301 9.32 -47.90 -1.63
N SER A 302 10.07 -48.93 -1.24
CA SER A 302 9.61 -50.31 -1.18
C SER A 302 9.09 -50.68 0.22
N VAL A 303 8.39 -51.82 0.36
CA VAL A 303 7.86 -52.29 1.65
C VAL A 303 8.99 -52.64 2.64
N THR A 304 10.16 -53.04 2.15
CA THR A 304 11.36 -53.29 2.96
C THR A 304 11.97 -52.00 3.51
N ASP A 305 11.96 -50.91 2.75
CA ASP A 305 12.44 -49.59 3.22
C ASP A 305 11.57 -49.02 4.35
N LEU A 306 10.29 -49.41 4.40
CA LEU A 306 9.37 -49.06 5.48
C LEU A 306 9.72 -49.77 6.80
N PHE A 307 10.22 -51.01 6.74
CA PHE A 307 10.70 -51.74 7.91
C PHE A 307 12.02 -51.16 8.44
N ASP A 308 12.96 -50.82 7.55
CA ASP A 308 14.23 -50.18 7.94
C ASP A 308 14.01 -48.76 8.50
N LEU A 309 13.08 -48.00 7.92
CA LEU A 309 12.68 -46.70 8.46
C LEU A 309 12.04 -46.84 9.85
N TRP A 310 11.23 -47.89 10.06
CA TRP A 310 10.61 -48.19 11.36
C TRP A 310 11.64 -48.54 12.44
N GLU A 311 12.66 -49.36 12.12
CA GLU A 311 13.79 -49.60 13.02
C GLU A 311 14.57 -48.31 13.31
N HIS A 312 14.88 -47.50 12.29
CA HIS A 312 15.59 -46.23 12.48
C HIS A 312 14.80 -45.20 13.30
N LEU A 313 13.47 -45.19 13.19
CA LEU A 313 12.58 -44.34 13.99
C LEU A 313 12.55 -44.79 15.47
N GLN A 314 12.64 -46.09 15.75
CA GLN A 314 12.75 -46.60 17.12
C GLN A 314 14.06 -46.19 17.80
N TYR A 315 15.19 -46.17 17.08
CA TYR A 315 16.49 -45.76 17.62
C TYR A 315 16.68 -44.24 17.69
N ASN A 316 15.91 -43.44 16.93
CA ASN A 316 15.97 -41.97 16.93
C ASN A 316 14.72 -41.31 17.52
N LEU A 317 14.20 -41.85 18.63
CA LEU A 317 13.00 -41.35 19.31
C LEU A 317 13.02 -39.83 19.56
N ILE A 318 14.18 -39.27 19.91
CA ILE A 318 14.36 -37.82 20.13
C ILE A 318 14.06 -37.02 18.86
N SER A 319 14.60 -37.44 17.71
CA SER A 319 14.38 -36.77 16.42
C SER A 319 12.91 -36.85 16.00
N VAL A 320 12.25 -37.99 16.23
CA VAL A 320 10.82 -38.17 15.96
C VAL A 320 9.96 -37.25 16.82
N ILE A 321 10.27 -37.15 18.11
CA ILE A 321 9.57 -36.25 19.03
C ILE A 321 9.77 -34.79 18.60
N ILE A 322 10.99 -34.38 18.27
CA ILE A 322 11.29 -33.01 17.82
C ILE A 322 10.56 -32.68 16.51
N CYS A 323 10.62 -33.57 15.52
CA CYS A 323 9.93 -33.36 14.24
C CYS A 323 8.41 -33.35 14.40
N SER A 324 7.85 -34.22 15.24
CA SER A 324 6.40 -34.25 15.50
C SER A 324 5.96 -33.01 16.28
N ALA A 325 6.71 -32.58 17.29
CA ALA A 325 6.45 -31.35 18.03
C ALA A 325 6.55 -30.12 17.12
N LEU A 326 7.56 -30.07 16.23
CA LEU A 326 7.70 -29.01 15.25
C LEU A 326 6.53 -29.02 14.25
N LEU A 327 6.10 -30.18 13.77
CA LEU A 327 4.97 -30.30 12.86
C LEU A 327 3.66 -29.85 13.52
N VAL A 328 3.41 -30.26 14.76
CA VAL A 328 2.24 -29.83 15.54
C VAL A 328 2.30 -28.32 15.80
N PHE A 329 3.48 -27.78 16.17
CA PHE A 329 3.67 -26.35 16.39
C PHE A 329 3.44 -25.54 15.11
N LEU A 330 4.07 -25.92 14.00
CA LEU A 330 3.91 -25.25 12.70
C LEU A 330 2.47 -25.38 12.17
N SER A 331 1.83 -26.54 12.34
CA SER A 331 0.42 -26.74 11.96
C SER A 331 -0.49 -25.85 12.81
N THR A 332 -0.28 -25.81 14.13
CA THR A 332 -1.05 -24.95 15.05
C THR A 332 -0.85 -23.49 14.69
N LEU A 333 0.39 -23.06 14.46
CA LEU A 333 0.71 -21.70 14.02
C LEU A 333 0.04 -21.39 12.68
N TYR A 334 0.07 -22.29 11.72
CA TYR A 334 -0.60 -22.14 10.43
C TYR A 334 -2.11 -21.97 10.60
N PHE A 335 -2.78 -22.83 11.36
CA PHE A 335 -4.23 -22.73 11.58
C PHE A 335 -4.64 -21.49 12.37
N LEU A 336 -3.80 -21.02 13.31
CA LEU A 336 -4.06 -19.81 14.08
C LEU A 336 -3.76 -18.51 13.30
N THR A 337 -2.80 -18.54 12.37
CA THR A 337 -2.41 -17.36 11.57
C THR A 337 -3.17 -17.25 10.26
N ARG A 338 -3.78 -18.33 9.77
CA ARG A 338 -4.56 -18.32 8.54
C ARG A 338 -5.83 -17.47 8.70
N PRO A 339 -6.08 -16.51 7.79
CA PRO A 339 -7.32 -15.74 7.81
C PRO A 339 -8.52 -16.66 7.61
N ARG A 340 -9.58 -16.42 8.38
CA ARG A 340 -10.82 -17.20 8.29
C ARG A 340 -11.53 -16.89 6.98
N PRO A 341 -12.06 -17.90 6.28
CA PRO A 341 -12.86 -17.67 5.10
C PRO A 341 -14.11 -16.86 5.47
N VAL A 342 -14.50 -15.94 4.58
CA VAL A 342 -15.74 -15.17 4.70
C VAL A 342 -16.70 -15.67 3.62
N TYR A 343 -17.85 -16.14 4.07
CA TYR A 343 -18.88 -16.73 3.23
C TYR A 343 -20.04 -15.76 3.07
N LEU A 344 -20.54 -15.64 1.85
CA LEU A 344 -21.83 -15.03 1.55
C LEU A 344 -22.89 -16.11 1.65
N VAL A 345 -23.60 -16.11 2.78
CA VAL A 345 -24.65 -17.08 3.08
C VAL A 345 -25.78 -16.92 2.10
N ASN A 346 -26.35 -15.71 2.01
CA ASN A 346 -27.32 -15.31 1.01
C ASN A 346 -27.43 -13.77 0.95
N PHE A 347 -28.15 -13.25 -0.04
CA PHE A 347 -28.53 -11.86 -0.14
C PHE A 347 -29.98 -11.73 -0.66
N ALA A 348 -30.56 -10.55 -0.48
CA ALA A 348 -31.87 -10.20 -0.99
C ALA A 348 -31.85 -8.75 -1.47
N CYS A 349 -32.61 -8.47 -2.53
CA CYS A 349 -32.75 -7.14 -3.10
C CYS A 349 -34.23 -6.74 -3.02
N TYR A 350 -34.50 -5.54 -2.53
CA TYR A 350 -35.86 -5.02 -2.41
C TYR A 350 -36.46 -4.75 -3.79
N LYS A 351 -37.64 -5.30 -4.08
CA LYS A 351 -38.44 -4.97 -5.27
C LYS A 351 -39.57 -4.05 -4.84
N PRO A 352 -39.57 -2.77 -5.21
CA PRO A 352 -40.66 -1.86 -4.87
C PRO A 352 -41.99 -2.29 -5.51
N GLU A 353 -43.09 -1.86 -4.90
CA GLU A 353 -44.46 -2.09 -5.40
C GLU A 353 -44.70 -1.41 -6.75
N GLU A 354 -45.61 -1.95 -7.55
CA GLU A 354 -45.95 -1.40 -8.88
C GLU A 354 -46.55 0.02 -8.81
N SER A 355 -47.16 0.41 -7.68
CA SER A 355 -47.64 1.77 -7.41
C SER A 355 -46.53 2.84 -7.46
N ARG A 356 -45.28 2.43 -7.22
CA ARG A 356 -44.09 3.30 -7.20
C ARG A 356 -43.37 3.37 -8.55
N LYS A 357 -43.90 2.70 -9.56
CA LYS A 357 -43.28 2.58 -10.89
C LYS A 357 -43.37 3.93 -11.62
N CYS A 358 -42.24 4.38 -12.14
CA CYS A 358 -42.08 5.62 -12.86
C CYS A 358 -41.60 5.38 -14.29
N THR A 359 -42.48 5.68 -15.25
CA THR A 359 -42.13 5.72 -16.68
C THR A 359 -41.39 7.01 -17.00
N LYS A 360 -40.61 7.04 -18.08
CA LYS A 360 -39.91 8.27 -18.49
C LYS A 360 -40.88 9.40 -18.81
N ARG A 361 -42.02 9.06 -19.41
CA ARG A 361 -43.08 10.03 -19.72
C ARG A 361 -43.69 10.61 -18.44
N MET A 362 -44.06 9.75 -17.49
CA MET A 362 -44.60 10.19 -16.21
C MET A 362 -43.61 11.09 -15.45
N PHE A 363 -42.31 10.76 -15.48
CA PHE A 363 -41.28 11.61 -14.89
C PHE A 363 -41.29 13.03 -15.48
N VAL A 364 -41.32 13.15 -16.81
CA VAL A 364 -41.30 14.44 -17.51
C VAL A 364 -42.58 15.23 -17.25
N ASP A 365 -43.74 14.56 -17.33
CA ASP A 365 -45.04 15.17 -17.09
C ASP A 365 -45.15 15.69 -15.65
N GLN A 366 -44.74 14.89 -14.65
CA GLN A 366 -44.70 15.30 -13.25
C GLN A 366 -43.71 16.45 -13.02
N SER A 367 -42.53 16.40 -13.64
CA SER A 367 -41.54 17.48 -13.55
C SER A 367 -42.09 18.79 -14.09
N GLN A 368 -42.88 18.75 -15.16
CA GLN A 368 -43.56 19.93 -15.72
C GLN A 368 -44.66 20.45 -14.77
N LEU A 369 -45.47 19.55 -14.21
CA LEU A 369 -46.55 19.89 -13.28
C LEU A 369 -46.04 20.50 -11.96
N THR A 370 -44.80 20.22 -11.55
CA THR A 370 -44.21 20.85 -10.35
C THR A 370 -43.99 22.36 -10.49
N GLY A 371 -44.00 22.91 -11.71
CA GLY A 371 -43.79 24.33 -11.99
C GLY A 371 -42.42 24.89 -11.56
N THR A 372 -41.47 24.05 -11.18
CA THR A 372 -40.19 24.46 -10.57
C THR A 372 -39.05 24.64 -11.58
N PHE A 373 -39.09 23.90 -12.69
CA PHE A 373 -38.01 23.85 -13.68
C PHE A 373 -38.32 24.72 -14.90
N THR A 374 -37.30 25.39 -15.45
CA THR A 374 -37.46 26.13 -16.71
C THR A 374 -37.65 25.18 -17.88
N GLU A 375 -38.26 25.66 -18.97
CA GLU A 375 -38.51 24.86 -20.17
C GLU A 375 -37.20 24.27 -20.76
N GLU A 376 -36.11 25.03 -20.75
CA GLU A 376 -34.81 24.53 -21.23
C GLU A 376 -34.27 23.39 -20.36
N ASN A 377 -34.57 23.42 -19.06
CA ASN A 377 -34.14 22.40 -18.11
C ASN A 377 -35.05 21.18 -18.11
N LEU A 378 -36.34 21.33 -18.39
CA LEU A 378 -37.24 20.22 -18.69
C LEU A 378 -36.78 19.47 -19.95
N GLN A 379 -36.43 20.21 -21.02
CA GLN A 379 -35.85 19.61 -22.23
C GLN A 379 -34.50 18.93 -21.96
N PHE A 380 -33.67 19.51 -21.10
CA PHE A 380 -32.41 18.90 -20.67
C PHE A 380 -32.65 17.56 -19.94
N GLN A 381 -33.58 17.53 -18.98
CA GLN A 381 -33.97 16.31 -18.27
C GLN A 381 -34.50 15.24 -19.24
N ARG A 382 -35.39 15.62 -20.18
CA ARG A 382 -35.89 14.74 -21.24
C ARG A 382 -34.73 14.11 -22.02
N ARG A 383 -33.78 14.91 -22.54
CA ARG A 383 -32.61 14.41 -23.29
C ARG A 383 -31.73 13.46 -22.47
N ILE A 384 -31.60 13.69 -21.16
CA ILE A 384 -30.85 12.76 -20.29
C ILE A 384 -31.60 11.44 -20.18
N LEU A 385 -32.90 11.47 -19.87
CA LEU A 385 -33.70 10.25 -19.74
C LEU A 385 -33.67 9.40 -21.02
N GLU A 386 -33.82 10.02 -22.20
CA GLU A 386 -33.75 9.34 -23.50
C GLU A 386 -32.42 8.58 -23.72
N ARG A 387 -31.33 9.04 -23.11
CA ARG A 387 -29.96 8.49 -23.29
C ARG A 387 -29.43 7.73 -22.07
N SER A 388 -30.18 7.76 -20.96
CA SER A 388 -29.75 7.24 -19.67
C SER A 388 -29.58 5.72 -19.64
N GLY A 389 -30.31 5.02 -20.52
CA GLY A 389 -30.41 3.56 -20.54
C GLY A 389 -31.50 3.02 -19.61
N LEU A 390 -32.25 3.87 -18.90
CA LEU A 390 -33.38 3.48 -18.07
C LEU A 390 -34.59 3.10 -18.94
N GLY A 391 -35.29 2.04 -18.55
CA GLY A 391 -36.58 1.65 -19.08
C GLY A 391 -37.74 2.31 -18.34
N ASP A 392 -38.96 1.98 -18.75
CA ASP A 392 -40.20 2.56 -18.18
C ASP A 392 -40.68 1.83 -16.92
N SER A 393 -39.89 0.87 -16.41
CA SER A 393 -40.23 0.08 -15.23
C SER A 393 -39.39 0.41 -13.99
N THR A 394 -38.79 1.60 -13.93
CA THR A 394 -37.99 2.02 -12.77
C THR A 394 -38.86 2.55 -11.62
N TYR A 395 -38.31 2.74 -10.42
CA TYR A 395 -39.08 3.11 -9.23
C TYR A 395 -38.60 4.41 -8.57
N LEU A 396 -39.55 5.22 -8.10
CA LEU A 396 -39.32 6.45 -7.31
C LEU A 396 -40.13 6.42 -6.00
N PRO A 397 -39.71 7.14 -4.95
CA PRO A 397 -40.51 7.24 -3.74
C PRO A 397 -41.79 8.02 -3.99
N GLU A 398 -42.84 7.63 -3.26
CA GLU A 398 -44.15 8.27 -3.27
C GLU A 398 -44.04 9.78 -3.09
N ALA A 399 -43.15 10.23 -2.18
CA ALA A 399 -42.93 11.64 -1.90
C ALA A 399 -42.42 12.46 -3.10
N VAL A 400 -41.75 11.83 -4.06
CA VAL A 400 -41.29 12.45 -5.30
C VAL A 400 -42.36 12.35 -6.40
N LEU A 401 -43.16 11.28 -6.39
CA LEU A 401 -44.24 11.06 -7.37
C LEU A 401 -45.48 11.95 -7.12
N ASN A 402 -45.66 12.42 -5.89
CA ASN A 402 -46.76 13.32 -5.52
C ASN A 402 -46.65 14.68 -6.24
N ILE A 403 -47.80 15.28 -6.54
CA ILE A 403 -47.89 16.64 -7.10
C ILE A 403 -48.72 17.51 -6.15
N PRO A 404 -48.11 18.51 -5.48
CA PRO A 404 -46.67 18.80 -5.46
C PRO A 404 -45.86 17.74 -4.69
N PRO A 405 -44.55 17.57 -4.99
CA PRO A 405 -43.68 16.70 -4.20
C PRO A 405 -43.65 17.13 -2.73
N ASN A 406 -43.64 16.17 -1.82
CA ASN A 406 -43.68 16.41 -0.37
C ASN A 406 -42.48 15.79 0.37
N PRO A 407 -41.23 16.15 0.00
CA PRO A 407 -40.04 15.63 0.67
C PRO A 407 -40.03 16.07 2.14
N SER A 408 -40.02 15.11 3.05
CA SER A 408 -39.95 15.37 4.49
C SER A 408 -39.14 14.29 5.21
N MET A 409 -38.72 14.57 6.44
CA MET A 409 -38.06 13.57 7.29
C MET A 409 -38.95 12.35 7.54
N HIS A 410 -40.27 12.53 7.59
CA HIS A 410 -41.23 11.44 7.75
C HIS A 410 -41.22 10.53 6.52
N GLU A 411 -41.37 11.11 5.33
CA GLU A 411 -41.37 10.37 4.07
C GLU A 411 -40.03 9.68 3.79
N ALA A 412 -38.91 10.33 4.11
CA ALA A 412 -37.59 9.72 3.98
C ALA A 412 -37.42 8.53 4.92
N ARG A 413 -37.93 8.60 6.16
CA ARG A 413 -37.95 7.44 7.07
C ARG A 413 -38.83 6.33 6.51
N LYS A 414 -40.01 6.65 5.97
CA LYS A 414 -40.92 5.69 5.34
C LYS A 414 -40.27 4.97 4.16
N GLU A 415 -39.52 5.68 3.29
CA GLU A 415 -38.72 5.07 2.23
C GLU A 415 -37.66 4.12 2.80
N ALA A 416 -36.87 4.59 3.77
CA ALA A 416 -35.79 3.80 4.36
C ALA A 416 -36.31 2.53 5.05
N GLU A 417 -37.41 2.62 5.80
CA GLU A 417 -38.08 1.49 6.44
C GLU A 417 -38.57 0.47 5.41
N ALA A 418 -39.30 0.90 4.39
CA ALA A 418 -39.81 0.01 3.35
C ALA A 418 -38.68 -0.77 2.66
N VAL A 419 -37.61 -0.07 2.26
CA VAL A 419 -36.48 -0.66 1.54
C VAL A 419 -35.66 -1.58 2.43
N MET A 420 -35.26 -1.12 3.61
CA MET A 420 -34.41 -1.90 4.51
C MET A 420 -35.15 -3.12 5.07
N PHE A 421 -36.39 -2.94 5.55
CA PHE A 421 -37.15 -4.03 6.15
C PHE A 421 -37.55 -5.06 5.10
N GLY A 422 -38.03 -4.63 3.94
CA GLY A 422 -38.36 -5.56 2.85
C GLY A 422 -37.17 -6.41 2.39
N ALA A 423 -35.97 -5.82 2.30
CA ALA A 423 -34.76 -6.59 1.97
C ALA A 423 -34.33 -7.55 3.09
N ILE A 424 -34.39 -7.13 4.35
CA ILE A 424 -33.99 -7.96 5.49
C ILE A 424 -34.99 -9.11 5.70
N ASP A 425 -36.29 -8.85 5.62
CA ASP A 425 -37.33 -9.87 5.80
C ASP A 425 -37.15 -11.02 4.81
N GLU A 426 -36.93 -10.69 3.53
CA GLU A 426 -36.66 -11.70 2.51
C GLU A 426 -35.36 -12.47 2.79
N LEU A 427 -34.30 -11.78 3.21
CA LEU A 427 -33.02 -12.41 3.55
C LEU A 427 -33.13 -13.36 4.75
N LEU A 428 -33.81 -12.95 5.81
CA LEU A 428 -34.03 -13.77 7.00
C LEU A 428 -34.93 -14.97 6.68
N ALA A 429 -35.96 -14.78 5.85
CA ALA A 429 -36.80 -15.88 5.37
C ALA A 429 -36.00 -16.92 4.59
N LYS A 430 -35.12 -16.48 3.67
CA LYS A 430 -34.25 -17.37 2.87
C LYS A 430 -33.21 -18.13 3.69
N THR A 431 -32.74 -17.53 4.77
CA THR A 431 -31.58 -18.04 5.51
C THR A 431 -31.97 -18.75 6.79
N SER A 432 -33.16 -18.48 7.32
CA SER A 432 -33.67 -18.94 8.62
C SER A 432 -32.74 -18.57 9.79
N VAL A 433 -31.90 -17.55 9.62
CA VAL A 433 -31.06 -17.01 10.71
C VAL A 433 -31.92 -16.16 11.62
N LYS A 434 -31.81 -16.36 12.93
CA LYS A 434 -32.57 -15.55 13.90
C LYS A 434 -31.90 -14.18 14.01
N PRO A 435 -32.67 -13.08 14.11
CA PRO A 435 -32.12 -11.74 14.30
C PRO A 435 -31.11 -11.64 15.47
N LYS A 436 -31.36 -12.38 16.57
CA LYS A 436 -30.48 -12.42 17.75
C LYS A 436 -29.10 -13.06 17.49
N ASP A 437 -28.95 -13.86 16.44
CA ASP A 437 -27.68 -14.51 16.09
C ASP A 437 -26.75 -13.58 15.29
N ILE A 438 -27.27 -12.45 14.80
CA ILE A 438 -26.51 -11.45 14.04
C ILE A 438 -25.64 -10.65 14.99
N GLY A 439 -24.34 -10.66 14.74
CA GLY A 439 -23.37 -10.03 15.63
C GLY A 439 -22.82 -8.69 15.18
N ILE A 440 -22.87 -8.44 13.87
CA ILE A 440 -22.37 -7.23 13.23
C ILE A 440 -23.47 -6.72 12.30
N LEU A 441 -23.76 -5.42 12.37
CA LEU A 441 -24.67 -4.72 11.46
C LEU A 441 -23.92 -3.56 10.82
N ILE A 442 -23.94 -3.49 9.50
CA ILE A 442 -23.37 -2.38 8.73
C ILE A 442 -24.46 -1.86 7.80
N VAL A 443 -24.87 -0.62 8.00
CA VAL A 443 -25.83 0.07 7.12
C VAL A 443 -25.07 1.14 6.36
N ASN A 444 -25.23 1.19 5.03
CA ASN A 444 -24.71 2.28 4.21
C ASN A 444 -25.84 2.97 3.47
N CYS A 445 -25.89 4.30 3.60
CA CYS A 445 -26.71 5.24 2.86
C CYS A 445 -25.94 6.55 2.79
N SER A 446 -25.69 7.08 1.59
CA SER A 446 -24.77 8.20 1.43
C SER A 446 -25.36 9.50 1.96
N LEU A 447 -26.60 9.81 1.55
CA LEU A 447 -27.16 11.16 1.66
C LEU A 447 -28.27 11.29 2.71
N PHE A 448 -28.66 10.20 3.39
CA PHE A 448 -29.64 10.26 4.48
C PHE A 448 -29.07 9.62 5.75
N ASN A 449 -28.73 10.49 6.71
CA ASN A 449 -28.11 10.12 7.98
C ASN A 449 -28.91 10.73 9.14
N PRO A 450 -30.11 10.20 9.46
CA PRO A 450 -30.95 10.74 10.52
C PRO A 450 -30.38 10.45 11.92
N THR A 451 -30.89 11.17 12.91
CA THR A 451 -30.75 10.84 14.34
C THR A 451 -32.12 10.44 14.88
N PRO A 452 -32.31 9.22 15.45
CA PRO A 452 -31.39 8.09 15.51
C PRO A 452 -31.00 7.52 14.13
N SER A 453 -29.84 6.85 14.04
CA SER A 453 -29.27 6.33 12.79
C SER A 453 -30.10 5.21 12.16
N LEU A 454 -29.87 4.94 10.87
CA LEU A 454 -30.54 3.83 10.16
C LEU A 454 -30.20 2.48 10.77
N SER A 455 -28.96 2.30 11.22
CA SER A 455 -28.58 1.08 11.95
C SER A 455 -29.39 0.90 13.26
N ALA A 456 -29.66 1.99 13.99
CA ALA A 456 -30.48 1.94 15.21
C ALA A 456 -31.94 1.62 14.90
N MET A 457 -32.48 2.13 13.78
CA MET A 457 -33.80 1.78 13.28
C MET A 457 -33.95 0.27 13.03
N VAL A 458 -32.96 -0.35 12.36
CA VAL A 458 -32.94 -1.80 12.13
C VAL A 458 -32.82 -2.58 13.44
N ILE A 459 -31.94 -2.18 14.35
CA ILE A 459 -31.77 -2.83 15.66
C ILE A 459 -33.08 -2.83 16.44
N ASN A 460 -33.75 -1.67 16.49
CA ASN A 460 -35.00 -1.52 17.21
C ASN A 460 -36.13 -2.33 16.58
N HIS A 461 -36.23 -2.38 15.25
CA HIS A 461 -37.29 -3.12 14.56
C HIS A 461 -37.14 -4.63 14.77
N TYR A 462 -35.95 -5.19 14.50
CA TYR A 462 -35.72 -6.64 14.55
C TYR A 462 -35.35 -7.18 15.94
N LYS A 463 -35.27 -6.31 16.95
CA LYS A 463 -34.86 -6.66 18.32
C LYS A 463 -33.55 -7.46 18.32
N LEU A 464 -32.55 -6.93 17.61
CA LEU A 464 -31.21 -7.52 17.55
C LEU A 464 -30.57 -7.58 18.95
N ARG A 465 -29.54 -8.41 19.11
CA ARG A 465 -28.90 -8.64 20.40
C ARG A 465 -28.30 -7.35 21.00
N GLY A 466 -28.32 -7.23 22.33
CA GLY A 466 -27.88 -6.01 23.03
C GLY A 466 -26.39 -5.67 22.89
N ASN A 467 -25.54 -6.63 22.53
CA ASN A 467 -24.10 -6.44 22.28
C ASN A 467 -23.76 -6.45 20.77
N ILE A 468 -24.70 -6.04 19.92
CA ILE A 468 -24.45 -5.91 18.48
C ILE A 468 -23.42 -4.82 18.19
N GLN A 469 -22.52 -5.08 17.25
CA GLN A 469 -21.64 -4.04 16.71
C GLN A 469 -22.30 -3.40 15.49
N SER A 470 -22.70 -2.14 15.62
CA SER A 470 -23.45 -1.43 14.58
C SER A 470 -22.67 -0.27 13.99
N TYR A 471 -22.64 -0.20 12.66
CA TYR A 471 -21.96 0.85 11.90
C TYR A 471 -22.93 1.47 10.90
N ASN A 472 -22.96 2.81 10.82
CA ASN A 472 -23.72 3.56 9.84
C ASN A 472 -22.75 4.37 8.97
N LEU A 473 -22.62 3.99 7.69
CA LEU A 473 -21.69 4.61 6.74
C LEU A 473 -22.42 5.61 5.84
N GLY A 474 -21.98 6.88 5.86
CA GLY A 474 -22.51 7.97 5.03
C GLY A 474 -21.44 8.61 4.14
N GLY A 475 -21.87 9.37 3.12
CA GLY A 475 -20.99 10.19 2.26
C GLY A 475 -20.01 9.42 1.36
N MET A 476 -20.21 8.11 1.12
CA MET A 476 -19.27 7.28 0.33
C MET A 476 -19.70 7.05 -1.12
N GLY A 477 -20.93 7.41 -1.48
CA GLY A 477 -21.50 7.26 -2.83
C GLY A 477 -21.73 5.80 -3.22
N CYS A 478 -21.90 5.54 -4.51
CA CYS A 478 -22.33 4.23 -5.03
C CYS A 478 -21.33 3.08 -4.78
N SER A 479 -20.09 3.35 -4.37
CA SER A 479 -19.12 2.31 -3.99
C SER A 479 -19.25 1.83 -2.53
N ALA A 480 -20.16 2.42 -1.75
CA ALA A 480 -20.33 2.14 -0.32
C ALA A 480 -20.68 0.67 -0.02
N GLY A 481 -21.36 -0.01 -0.94
CA GLY A 481 -21.70 -1.43 -0.78
C GLY A 481 -20.45 -2.29 -0.68
N LEU A 482 -19.49 -2.13 -1.61
CA LEU A 482 -18.22 -2.87 -1.58
C LEU A 482 -17.32 -2.45 -0.41
N ILE A 483 -17.38 -1.18 0.02
CA ILE A 483 -16.69 -0.73 1.23
C ILE A 483 -17.25 -1.44 2.47
N SER A 484 -18.57 -1.62 2.52
CA SER A 484 -19.24 -2.31 3.63
C SER A 484 -18.91 -3.79 3.66
N ILE A 485 -18.78 -4.44 2.51
CA ILE A 485 -18.29 -5.82 2.41
C ILE A 485 -16.85 -5.94 2.90
N ASP A 486 -15.97 -5.02 2.52
CA ASP A 486 -14.58 -4.99 3.00
C ASP A 486 -14.50 -4.75 4.53
N LEU A 487 -15.33 -3.87 5.07
CA LEU A 487 -15.44 -3.66 6.51
C LEU A 487 -15.93 -4.93 7.22
N ALA A 488 -17.00 -5.56 6.71
CA ALA A 488 -17.53 -6.79 7.26
C ALA A 488 -16.49 -7.92 7.25
N LYS A 489 -15.72 -8.04 6.17
CA LYS A 489 -14.61 -9.00 6.05
C LYS A 489 -13.61 -8.82 7.19
N HIS A 490 -13.17 -7.60 7.45
CA HIS A 490 -12.21 -7.32 8.54
C HIS A 490 -12.81 -7.58 9.92
N LEU A 491 -14.05 -7.17 10.17
CA LEU A 491 -14.72 -7.44 11.44
C LEU A 491 -14.91 -8.95 11.68
N LEU A 492 -15.22 -9.71 10.64
CA LEU A 492 -15.32 -11.17 10.72
C LEU A 492 -13.95 -11.86 10.90
N GLN A 493 -12.82 -11.20 10.65
CA GLN A 493 -11.52 -11.76 11.06
C GLN A 493 -11.33 -11.66 12.58
N VAL A 494 -11.82 -10.56 13.18
CA VAL A 494 -11.70 -10.27 14.62
C VAL A 494 -12.74 -11.03 15.44
N HIS A 495 -13.97 -11.16 14.95
CA HIS A 495 -15.08 -11.80 15.65
C HIS A 495 -15.34 -13.22 15.12
N PRO A 496 -14.79 -14.27 15.77
CA PRO A 496 -14.99 -15.64 15.32
C PRO A 496 -16.45 -16.07 15.44
N ASN A 497 -16.88 -16.98 14.56
CA ASN A 497 -18.21 -17.61 14.58
C ASN A 497 -19.39 -16.62 14.65
N SER A 498 -19.34 -15.56 13.86
CA SER A 498 -20.33 -14.47 13.85
C SER A 498 -21.00 -14.33 12.49
N TYR A 499 -22.20 -13.75 12.49
CA TYR A 499 -22.87 -13.24 11.30
C TYR A 499 -22.69 -11.73 11.20
N ALA A 500 -22.47 -11.25 9.98
CA ALA A 500 -22.51 -9.83 9.64
C ALA A 500 -23.63 -9.57 8.63
N LEU A 501 -24.57 -8.69 9.01
CA LEU A 501 -25.62 -8.19 8.13
C LEU A 501 -25.17 -6.86 7.55
N VAL A 502 -25.06 -6.79 6.24
CA VAL A 502 -24.78 -5.56 5.49
C VAL A 502 -26.04 -5.11 4.77
N ILE A 503 -26.39 -3.84 4.90
CA ILE A 503 -27.55 -3.22 4.25
C ILE A 503 -27.05 -2.06 3.41
N SER A 504 -27.28 -2.14 2.10
CA SER A 504 -26.96 -1.11 1.13
C SER A 504 -28.24 -0.52 0.56
N MET A 505 -28.44 0.77 0.72
CA MET A 505 -29.55 1.50 0.09
C MET A 505 -29.14 2.96 -0.14
N GLU A 506 -29.94 3.69 -0.91
CA GLU A 506 -29.84 5.14 -1.00
C GLU A 506 -31.23 5.75 -0.86
N ASN A 507 -31.36 6.75 0.00
CA ASN A 507 -32.60 7.47 0.18
C ASN A 507 -32.61 8.66 -0.77
N ILE A 508 -33.57 8.67 -1.70
CA ILE A 508 -33.65 9.73 -2.70
C ILE A 508 -34.72 10.78 -2.38
N THR A 509 -35.59 10.52 -1.39
CA THR A 509 -36.69 11.43 -1.00
C THR A 509 -36.20 12.84 -0.65
N LEU A 510 -35.26 13.00 0.27
CA LEU A 510 -34.79 14.33 0.71
C LEU A 510 -33.71 14.95 -0.20
N ASN A 511 -33.17 14.16 -1.12
CA ASN A 511 -32.04 14.57 -1.96
C ASN A 511 -32.47 14.95 -3.38
N TRP A 512 -33.78 15.06 -3.61
CA TRP A 512 -34.32 15.55 -4.86
C TRP A 512 -33.98 17.02 -5.05
N TYR A 513 -33.31 17.35 -6.16
CA TYR A 513 -32.90 18.72 -6.44
C TYR A 513 -34.04 19.52 -7.08
N PHE A 514 -34.43 20.63 -6.44
CA PHE A 514 -35.51 21.53 -6.88
C PHE A 514 -35.01 22.79 -7.58
N GLY A 515 -33.73 22.86 -7.99
CA GLY A 515 -33.17 24.02 -8.66
C GLY A 515 -32.98 23.82 -10.16
N ASN A 516 -32.32 24.79 -10.80
CA ASN A 516 -32.16 24.86 -12.26
C ASN A 516 -30.69 24.71 -12.73
N ASP A 517 -29.78 24.32 -11.84
CA ASP A 517 -28.41 23.96 -12.20
C ASP A 517 -28.35 22.58 -12.87
N ARG A 518 -27.94 22.58 -14.15
CA ARG A 518 -27.83 21.36 -14.97
C ARG A 518 -26.87 20.31 -14.39
N SER A 519 -25.83 20.72 -13.68
CA SER A 519 -24.86 19.79 -13.09
C SER A 519 -25.45 18.95 -11.96
N LYS A 520 -26.48 19.47 -11.28
CA LYS A 520 -27.21 18.83 -10.18
C LYS A 520 -28.43 18.03 -10.68
N LEU A 521 -29.10 18.51 -11.74
CA LEU A 521 -30.27 17.86 -12.35
C LEU A 521 -30.02 16.44 -12.91
N VAL A 522 -28.78 16.11 -13.26
CA VAL A 522 -28.43 14.76 -13.75
C VAL A 522 -28.77 13.69 -12.70
N SER A 523 -28.62 14.01 -11.40
CA SER A 523 -28.89 13.08 -10.31
C SER A 523 -30.36 12.64 -10.26
N ASN A 524 -31.31 13.58 -10.35
CA ASN A 524 -32.76 13.31 -10.41
C ASN A 524 -33.11 12.33 -11.54
N CYS A 525 -32.44 12.45 -12.70
CA CYS A 525 -32.74 11.63 -13.87
C CYS A 525 -32.27 10.18 -13.73
N LEU A 526 -31.18 9.92 -13.01
CA LEU A 526 -30.51 8.61 -12.96
C LEU A 526 -30.90 7.77 -11.75
N PHE A 527 -30.99 8.37 -10.57
CA PHE A 527 -31.18 7.63 -9.32
C PHE A 527 -32.60 7.10 -9.18
N ARG A 528 -32.70 5.88 -8.66
CA ARG A 528 -33.96 5.17 -8.45
C ARG A 528 -33.95 4.48 -7.09
N MET A 529 -35.15 4.21 -6.58
CA MET A 529 -35.34 3.51 -5.32
C MET A 529 -34.84 2.07 -5.42
N GLY A 530 -34.06 1.63 -4.44
CA GLY A 530 -33.64 0.24 -4.32
C GLY A 530 -32.78 0.01 -3.07
N GLY A 531 -32.58 -1.25 -2.75
CA GLY A 531 -31.74 -1.65 -1.62
C GLY A 531 -31.47 -3.14 -1.61
N ALA A 532 -30.39 -3.53 -0.92
CA ALA A 532 -29.98 -4.90 -0.77
C ALA A 532 -29.54 -5.20 0.67
N ALA A 533 -29.92 -6.38 1.16
CA ALA A 533 -29.46 -6.94 2.42
C ALA A 533 -28.58 -8.17 2.13
N ILE A 534 -27.44 -8.27 2.80
CA ILE A 534 -26.40 -9.26 2.54
C ILE A 534 -25.97 -9.91 3.86
N LEU A 535 -26.07 -11.23 3.95
CA LEU A 535 -25.66 -11.98 5.13
C LEU A 535 -24.31 -12.66 4.90
N LEU A 536 -23.30 -12.23 5.66
CA LEU A 536 -21.95 -12.80 5.66
C LEU A 536 -21.73 -13.63 6.93
N SER A 537 -20.90 -14.68 6.83
CA SER A 537 -20.51 -15.55 7.94
C SER A 537 -19.05 -15.94 7.85
N ASN A 538 -18.42 -16.16 9.00
CA ASN A 538 -17.11 -16.84 9.09
C ASN A 538 -17.21 -18.21 9.81
N LYS A 539 -18.43 -18.71 10.02
CA LYS A 539 -18.67 -20.01 10.66
C LYS A 539 -18.33 -21.11 9.66
N TRP A 540 -17.55 -22.09 10.10
CA TRP A 540 -17.23 -23.25 9.26
C TRP A 540 -18.48 -24.05 8.86
N SER A 541 -19.47 -24.14 9.74
CA SER A 541 -20.76 -24.81 9.45
C SER A 541 -21.57 -24.16 8.32
N ASP A 542 -21.34 -22.87 8.02
CA ASP A 542 -22.06 -22.17 6.95
C ASP A 542 -21.46 -22.40 5.56
N GLU A 543 -20.27 -23.00 5.45
CA GLU A 543 -19.59 -23.23 4.17
C GLU A 543 -20.47 -23.97 3.16
N ARG A 544 -21.14 -25.04 3.61
CA ARG A 544 -21.97 -25.89 2.72
C ARG A 544 -23.26 -25.22 2.25
N ARG A 545 -23.82 -24.31 3.05
CA ARG A 545 -25.08 -23.61 2.72
C ARG A 545 -24.87 -22.28 2.03
N SER A 546 -23.66 -21.73 2.08
CA SER A 546 -23.35 -20.44 1.50
C SER A 546 -23.32 -20.48 -0.01
N LYS A 547 -23.74 -19.38 -0.64
CA LYS A 547 -23.72 -19.25 -2.10
C LYS A 547 -22.32 -18.97 -2.62
N TYR A 548 -21.59 -18.06 -1.96
CA TYR A 548 -20.27 -17.62 -2.41
C TYR A 548 -19.26 -17.54 -1.25
N GLN A 549 -17.98 -17.53 -1.60
CA GLN A 549 -16.87 -17.18 -0.72
C GLN A 549 -16.24 -15.88 -1.22
N LEU A 550 -15.98 -14.95 -0.31
CA LEU A 550 -15.22 -13.73 -0.61
C LEU A 550 -13.74 -14.06 -0.72
N VAL A 551 -13.16 -13.88 -1.90
CA VAL A 551 -11.75 -14.20 -2.18
C VAL A 551 -10.87 -12.98 -1.97
N HIS A 552 -11.18 -11.89 -2.67
CA HIS A 552 -10.39 -10.64 -2.62
C HIS A 552 -11.29 -9.42 -2.52
N THR A 553 -10.76 -8.40 -1.83
CA THR A 553 -11.31 -7.04 -1.81
C THR A 553 -10.18 -6.08 -2.13
N VAL A 554 -10.41 -5.12 -3.01
CA VAL A 554 -9.42 -4.10 -3.39
C VAL A 554 -10.07 -2.73 -3.29
N ARG A 555 -9.44 -1.84 -2.52
CA ARG A 555 -9.90 -0.48 -2.31
C ARG A 555 -8.95 0.53 -2.93
N THR A 556 -9.48 1.39 -3.79
CA THR A 556 -8.77 2.54 -4.34
C THR A 556 -9.44 3.82 -3.85
N HIS A 557 -8.64 4.72 -3.27
CA HIS A 557 -9.09 6.04 -2.83
C HIS A 557 -8.19 7.12 -3.45
N LYS A 558 -8.80 8.10 -4.13
CA LYS A 558 -8.09 9.17 -4.83
C LYS A 558 -8.32 10.56 -4.24
N GLY A 559 -9.05 10.68 -3.13
CA GLY A 559 -9.38 11.98 -2.54
C GLY A 559 -8.28 12.80 -1.89
N SER A 560 -7.02 12.38 -2.01
CA SER A 560 -5.89 13.28 -1.77
C SER A 560 -5.65 14.25 -2.94
N ASP A 561 -6.27 14.01 -4.09
CA ASP A 561 -6.21 14.85 -5.28
C ASP A 561 -7.46 15.72 -5.35
N ASP A 562 -7.30 17.04 -5.45
CA ASP A 562 -8.40 18.02 -5.35
C ASP A 562 -9.45 17.82 -6.44
N LYS A 563 -9.01 17.43 -7.64
CA LYS A 563 -9.89 17.15 -8.78
C LYS A 563 -10.71 15.88 -8.53
N CYS A 564 -10.11 14.86 -7.92
CA CYS A 564 -10.82 13.65 -7.50
C CYS A 564 -11.79 13.92 -6.34
N PHE A 565 -11.40 14.76 -5.39
CA PHE A 565 -12.19 15.13 -4.22
C PHE A 565 -13.46 15.91 -4.61
N SER A 566 -13.29 16.99 -5.37
CA SER A 566 -14.38 17.87 -5.83
C SER A 566 -15.26 17.29 -6.94
N CYS A 567 -15.00 16.05 -7.37
CA CYS A 567 -15.64 15.45 -8.52
C CYS A 567 -17.15 15.18 -8.32
N VAL A 568 -17.53 14.79 -7.12
CA VAL A 568 -18.92 14.54 -6.71
C VAL A 568 -19.10 15.15 -5.33
N THR A 569 -19.76 16.30 -5.28
CA THR A 569 -19.89 17.11 -4.07
C THR A 569 -21.35 17.47 -3.84
N GLN A 570 -21.80 17.38 -2.59
CA GLN A 570 -23.10 17.90 -2.18
C GLN A 570 -22.91 19.36 -1.75
N GLU A 571 -23.60 20.27 -2.43
CA GLU A 571 -23.45 21.71 -2.23
C GLU A 571 -24.73 22.45 -2.61
N GLU A 572 -24.84 23.68 -2.14
CA GLU A 572 -25.92 24.59 -2.50
C GLU A 572 -25.69 25.17 -3.90
N ASP A 573 -26.77 25.41 -4.64
CA ASP A 573 -26.72 26.27 -5.81
C ASP A 573 -26.69 27.76 -5.41
N SER A 574 -26.61 28.65 -6.40
CA SER A 574 -26.54 30.10 -6.17
C SER A 574 -27.77 30.69 -5.45
N ILE A 575 -28.85 29.93 -5.30
CA ILE A 575 -30.12 30.33 -4.66
C ILE A 575 -30.29 29.57 -3.33
N GLY A 576 -29.27 28.83 -2.87
CA GLY A 576 -29.29 28.10 -1.60
C GLY A 576 -29.98 26.73 -1.68
N LYS A 577 -30.32 26.21 -2.87
CA LYS A 577 -30.92 24.87 -3.00
C LYS A 577 -29.83 23.80 -3.03
N ILE A 578 -29.90 22.88 -2.07
CA ILE A 578 -28.94 21.78 -1.94
C ILE A 578 -29.14 20.76 -3.06
N GLY A 579 -28.04 20.33 -3.69
CA GLY A 579 -28.02 19.22 -4.64
C GLY A 579 -26.65 18.58 -4.74
N VAL A 580 -26.55 17.51 -5.52
CA VAL A 580 -25.27 16.81 -5.77
C VAL A 580 -24.72 17.23 -7.12
N THR A 581 -23.63 17.98 -7.12
CA THR A 581 -22.92 18.41 -8.32
C THR A 581 -22.07 17.28 -8.88
N LEU A 582 -22.25 16.95 -10.16
CA LEU A 582 -21.37 16.06 -10.90
C LEU A 582 -20.43 16.88 -11.80
N SER A 583 -19.13 16.81 -11.51
CA SER A 583 -18.10 17.49 -12.30
C SER A 583 -18.01 16.92 -13.72
N LYS A 584 -17.67 17.78 -14.69
CA LYS A 584 -17.40 17.38 -16.09
C LYS A 584 -16.19 16.44 -16.21
N ASP A 585 -15.33 16.43 -15.20
CA ASP A 585 -14.14 15.58 -15.13
C ASP A 585 -14.42 14.17 -14.61
N LEU A 586 -15.67 13.86 -14.25
CA LEU A 586 -16.09 12.59 -13.66
C LEU A 586 -15.57 11.38 -14.42
N MET A 587 -15.69 11.39 -15.74
CA MET A 587 -15.20 10.31 -16.59
C MET A 587 -13.68 10.16 -16.40
N ALA A 588 -12.90 11.21 -16.66
CA ALA A 588 -11.44 11.16 -16.55
C ALA A 588 -10.94 10.66 -15.18
N VAL A 589 -11.55 11.16 -14.10
CA VAL A 589 -11.25 10.75 -12.72
C VAL A 589 -11.59 9.27 -12.49
N ALA A 590 -12.75 8.82 -12.98
CA ALA A 590 -13.16 7.42 -12.86
C ALA A 590 -12.19 6.46 -13.54
N GLY A 591 -11.60 6.86 -14.65
CA GLY A 591 -10.59 6.08 -15.38
C GLY A 591 -9.30 5.95 -14.61
N ASP A 592 -8.77 7.05 -14.08
CA ASP A 592 -7.54 6.96 -13.28
C ASP A 592 -7.75 6.10 -12.01
N ALA A 593 -8.92 6.18 -11.39
CA ALA A 593 -9.30 5.34 -10.26
C ALA A 593 -9.44 3.86 -10.67
N LEU A 594 -10.12 3.56 -11.79
CA LEU A 594 -10.22 2.23 -12.37
C LEU A 594 -8.84 1.63 -12.65
N LYS A 595 -7.99 2.37 -13.36
CA LYS A 595 -6.63 1.97 -13.72
C LYS A 595 -5.84 1.54 -12.49
N THR A 596 -5.95 2.33 -11.43
CA THR A 596 -5.30 2.06 -10.14
C THR A 596 -5.85 0.78 -9.50
N ASN A 597 -7.18 0.61 -9.53
CA ASN A 597 -7.84 -0.57 -8.98
C ASN A 597 -7.44 -1.85 -9.72
N ILE A 598 -7.55 -1.88 -11.05
CA ILE A 598 -7.22 -3.08 -11.87
C ILE A 598 -5.74 -3.44 -11.80
N THR A 599 -4.85 -2.45 -11.68
CA THR A 599 -3.41 -2.70 -11.50
C THR A 599 -3.12 -3.36 -10.15
N THR A 600 -3.92 -3.06 -9.14
CA THR A 600 -3.82 -3.65 -7.80
C THR A 600 -4.48 -5.03 -7.74
N LEU A 601 -5.59 -5.21 -8.45
CA LEU A 601 -6.34 -6.47 -8.51
C LEU A 601 -5.65 -7.53 -9.36
N GLY A 602 -5.05 -7.15 -10.49
CA GLY A 602 -4.46 -8.06 -11.48
C GLY A 602 -3.57 -9.16 -10.88
N PRO A 603 -2.53 -8.83 -10.08
CA PRO A 603 -1.65 -9.82 -9.46
C PRO A 603 -2.35 -10.79 -8.50
N LEU A 604 -3.53 -10.45 -7.97
CA LEU A 604 -4.27 -11.29 -7.04
C LEU A 604 -5.16 -12.32 -7.76
N VAL A 605 -5.52 -12.08 -9.02
CA VAL A 605 -6.59 -12.85 -9.69
C VAL A 605 -6.18 -13.46 -11.04
N LEU A 606 -5.21 -12.87 -11.72
CA LEU A 606 -4.79 -13.31 -13.05
C LEU A 606 -3.86 -14.54 -12.96
N PRO A 607 -3.90 -15.44 -13.96
CA PRO A 607 -2.92 -16.52 -14.09
C PRO A 607 -1.48 -16.01 -14.16
N MET A 608 -0.50 -16.82 -13.75
CA MET A 608 0.92 -16.42 -13.79
C MET A 608 1.42 -16.04 -15.19
N SER A 609 0.92 -16.68 -16.25
CA SER A 609 1.27 -16.35 -17.64
C SER A 609 0.95 -14.89 -17.99
N GLU A 610 -0.23 -14.43 -17.61
CA GLU A 610 -0.71 -13.05 -17.80
C GLU A 610 0.08 -12.06 -16.94
N GLN A 611 0.37 -12.44 -15.69
CA GLN A 611 1.18 -11.62 -14.79
C GLN A 611 2.60 -11.41 -15.35
N LEU A 612 3.21 -12.47 -15.88
CA LEU A 612 4.53 -12.40 -16.51
C LEU A 612 4.51 -11.54 -17.77
N LEU A 613 3.49 -11.67 -18.62
CA LEU A 613 3.36 -10.87 -19.84
C LEU A 613 3.19 -9.38 -19.53
N PHE A 614 2.32 -9.05 -18.58
CA PHE A 614 2.12 -7.68 -18.11
C PHE A 614 3.40 -7.10 -17.49
N PHE A 615 4.10 -7.88 -16.65
CA PHE A 615 5.35 -7.45 -16.03
C PHE A 615 6.45 -7.25 -17.07
N ALA A 616 6.61 -8.17 -18.03
CA ALA A 616 7.57 -8.06 -19.12
C ALA A 616 7.32 -6.80 -19.98
N THR A 617 6.06 -6.46 -20.27
CA THR A 617 5.74 -5.21 -20.99
C THR A 617 6.05 -3.96 -20.17
N LEU A 618 5.82 -4.00 -18.87
CA LEU A 618 6.10 -2.89 -17.96
C LEU A 618 7.62 -2.65 -17.83
N VAL A 619 8.40 -3.73 -17.72
CA VAL A 619 9.88 -3.72 -17.74
C VAL A 619 10.41 -3.22 -19.09
N GLY A 620 9.96 -3.80 -20.20
CA GLY A 620 10.35 -3.39 -21.56
C GLY A 620 10.12 -1.90 -21.83
N LYS A 621 8.98 -1.38 -21.39
CA LYS A 621 8.65 0.04 -21.56
C LYS A 621 9.47 0.97 -20.66
N LYS A 622 9.76 0.57 -19.42
CA LYS A 622 10.32 1.45 -18.40
C LYS A 622 11.84 1.37 -18.26
N LEU A 623 12.41 0.16 -18.32
CA LEU A 623 13.84 -0.09 -18.24
C LEU A 623 14.49 -0.01 -19.63
N PHE A 624 13.83 -0.55 -20.67
CA PHE A 624 14.38 -0.61 -22.03
C PHE A 624 13.85 0.47 -22.98
N LYS A 625 13.03 1.42 -22.49
CA LYS A 625 12.40 2.51 -23.26
C LYS A 625 11.71 2.04 -24.56
N MET A 626 11.26 0.79 -24.62
CA MET A 626 10.67 0.22 -25.83
C MET A 626 9.31 0.86 -26.10
N LYS A 627 9.02 1.17 -27.38
CA LYS A 627 7.71 1.71 -27.83
C LYS A 627 6.62 0.64 -27.88
N VAL A 628 6.43 -0.11 -26.80
CA VAL A 628 5.39 -1.15 -26.71
C VAL A 628 4.09 -0.54 -26.15
N LYS A 629 2.96 -0.83 -26.81
CA LYS A 629 1.63 -0.47 -26.30
C LYS A 629 1.45 -1.18 -24.94
N PRO A 630 1.06 -0.48 -23.87
CA PRO A 630 0.87 -1.12 -22.59
C PRO A 630 -0.26 -2.14 -22.68
N TYR A 631 0.06 -3.33 -22.16
CA TYR A 631 -0.81 -4.47 -22.15
C TYR A 631 -1.91 -4.27 -21.09
N ILE A 632 -3.17 -4.45 -21.50
CA ILE A 632 -4.31 -4.55 -20.57
C ILE A 632 -4.51 -6.04 -20.37
N PRO A 633 -4.34 -6.56 -19.15
CA PRO A 633 -4.53 -7.98 -18.90
C PRO A 633 -5.95 -8.43 -19.23
N ASP A 634 -6.08 -9.63 -19.78
CA ASP A 634 -7.39 -10.18 -20.06
C ASP A 634 -8.04 -10.71 -18.77
N PHE A 635 -8.87 -9.86 -18.16
CA PHE A 635 -9.62 -10.22 -16.95
C PHE A 635 -10.68 -11.29 -17.18
N LYS A 636 -11.06 -11.61 -18.43
CA LYS A 636 -11.98 -12.73 -18.73
C LYS A 636 -11.35 -14.08 -18.41
N LEU A 637 -10.02 -14.16 -18.31
CA LEU A 637 -9.33 -15.37 -17.84
C LEU A 637 -9.42 -15.56 -16.32
N ALA A 638 -9.63 -14.46 -15.59
CA ALA A 638 -9.75 -14.46 -14.13
C ALA A 638 -11.21 -14.54 -13.64
N PHE A 639 -12.18 -14.13 -14.45
CA PHE A 639 -13.57 -14.03 -14.04
C PHE A 639 -14.51 -14.51 -15.13
N GLU A 640 -15.44 -15.36 -14.72
CA GLU A 640 -16.53 -15.84 -15.57
C GLU A 640 -17.70 -14.84 -15.57
N HIS A 641 -17.91 -14.08 -14.49
CA HIS A 641 -19.03 -13.13 -14.38
C HIS A 641 -18.56 -11.75 -13.93
N PHE A 642 -19.21 -10.70 -14.46
CA PHE A 642 -18.90 -9.30 -14.17
C PHE A 642 -20.16 -8.59 -13.69
N CYS A 643 -20.02 -7.85 -12.61
CA CYS A 643 -21.04 -6.95 -12.07
C CYS A 643 -20.40 -5.57 -11.97
N ILE A 644 -20.68 -4.74 -12.97
CA ILE A 644 -20.17 -3.38 -13.09
C ILE A 644 -21.28 -2.40 -12.70
N HIS A 645 -21.01 -1.59 -11.68
CA HIS A 645 -22.00 -0.67 -11.14
C HIS A 645 -22.73 0.13 -12.23
N ALA A 646 -24.04 -0.07 -12.27
CA ALA A 646 -24.99 0.63 -13.13
C ALA A 646 -25.16 2.13 -12.76
N GLY A 647 -24.07 2.91 -12.82
CA GLY A 647 -24.08 4.35 -12.55
C GLY A 647 -24.78 5.17 -13.65
N GLY A 648 -24.74 4.66 -14.87
CA GLY A 648 -25.35 5.23 -16.07
C GLY A 648 -24.74 4.64 -17.34
N ARG A 649 -25.43 4.77 -18.48
CA ARG A 649 -25.01 4.14 -19.74
C ARG A 649 -23.58 4.48 -20.15
N ALA A 650 -23.20 5.75 -20.06
CA ALA A 650 -21.86 6.21 -20.47
C ALA A 650 -20.73 5.55 -19.67
N VAL A 651 -20.96 5.25 -18.38
CA VAL A 651 -19.98 4.56 -17.54
C VAL A 651 -19.84 3.10 -17.97
N LEU A 652 -20.96 2.43 -18.27
CA LEU A 652 -20.95 1.04 -18.75
C LEU A 652 -20.28 0.90 -20.12
N ASP A 653 -20.65 1.75 -21.09
CA ASP A 653 -20.11 1.73 -22.46
C ASP A 653 -18.58 1.90 -22.45
N GLU A 654 -18.08 2.77 -21.58
CA GLU A 654 -16.67 3.05 -21.49
C GLU A 654 -15.91 1.95 -20.74
N LEU A 655 -16.50 1.30 -19.73
CA LEU A 655 -15.91 0.14 -19.07
C LEU A 655 -15.84 -1.08 -19.99
N GLU A 656 -16.89 -1.33 -20.76
CA GLU A 656 -16.92 -2.37 -21.79
C GLU A 656 -15.75 -2.22 -22.76
N LYS A 657 -15.58 -1.00 -23.29
CA LYS A 657 -14.49 -0.67 -24.23
C LYS A 657 -13.11 -0.85 -23.61
N ASN A 658 -12.92 -0.42 -22.36
CA ASN A 658 -11.61 -0.44 -21.72
C ASN A 658 -11.18 -1.82 -21.22
N LEU A 659 -12.14 -2.64 -20.79
CA LEU A 659 -11.91 -4.00 -20.33
C LEU A 659 -12.10 -5.04 -21.45
N GLN A 660 -12.48 -4.61 -22.66
CA GLN A 660 -12.75 -5.48 -23.82
C GLN A 660 -13.75 -6.61 -23.49
N LEU A 661 -14.81 -6.23 -22.78
CA LEU A 661 -15.88 -7.12 -22.38
C LEU A 661 -16.86 -7.31 -23.55
N SER A 662 -17.46 -8.50 -23.63
CA SER A 662 -18.52 -8.78 -24.60
C SER A 662 -19.89 -8.36 -24.07
N GLU A 663 -20.88 -8.27 -24.96
CA GLU A 663 -22.28 -7.98 -24.60
C GLU A 663 -22.81 -8.94 -23.52
N TRP A 664 -22.44 -10.23 -23.59
CA TRP A 664 -22.82 -11.23 -22.59
C TRP A 664 -22.34 -10.87 -21.18
N HIS A 665 -21.13 -10.32 -21.04
CA HIS A 665 -20.57 -9.88 -19.76
C HIS A 665 -21.24 -8.60 -19.26
N MET A 666 -21.64 -7.71 -20.17
CA MET A 666 -22.28 -6.42 -19.84
C MET A 666 -23.79 -6.52 -19.61
N GLU A 667 -24.42 -7.60 -20.07
CA GLU A 667 -25.87 -7.82 -19.98
C GLU A 667 -26.42 -7.65 -18.55
N PRO A 668 -25.85 -8.25 -17.48
CA PRO A 668 -26.39 -8.06 -16.12
C PRO A 668 -26.44 -6.59 -15.69
N SER A 669 -25.37 -5.82 -15.96
CA SER A 669 -25.29 -4.40 -15.62
C SER A 669 -26.22 -3.54 -16.47
N ARG A 670 -26.32 -3.81 -17.78
CA ARG A 670 -27.21 -3.08 -18.69
C ARG A 670 -28.68 -3.34 -18.39
N MET A 671 -29.06 -4.61 -18.17
CA MET A 671 -30.44 -4.96 -17.84
C MET A 671 -30.84 -4.43 -16.47
N THR A 672 -29.93 -4.46 -15.49
CA THR A 672 -30.17 -3.84 -14.17
C THR A 672 -30.42 -2.34 -14.30
N LEU A 673 -29.57 -1.63 -15.06
CA LEU A 673 -29.76 -0.20 -15.33
C LEU A 673 -31.11 0.07 -16.02
N TYR A 674 -31.50 -0.77 -16.97
CA TYR A 674 -32.77 -0.64 -17.68
C TYR A 674 -33.98 -0.87 -16.77
N ARG A 675 -33.97 -1.95 -15.97
CA ARG A 675 -35.13 -2.38 -15.19
C ARG A 675 -35.29 -1.66 -13.87
N PHE A 676 -34.19 -1.39 -13.16
CA PHE A 676 -34.20 -0.82 -11.81
C PHE A 676 -33.58 0.57 -11.75
N GLY A 677 -32.81 0.98 -12.76
CA GLY A 677 -32.07 2.24 -12.76
C GLY A 677 -30.86 2.22 -11.84
N ASN A 678 -30.32 3.40 -11.54
CA ASN A 678 -29.20 3.51 -10.62
C ASN A 678 -29.69 3.51 -9.17
N THR A 679 -29.62 2.34 -8.52
CA THR A 679 -29.95 2.18 -7.08
C THR A 679 -28.75 2.44 -6.17
N SER A 680 -27.78 3.26 -6.61
CA SER A 680 -26.56 3.60 -5.87
C SER A 680 -25.77 2.35 -5.44
N SER A 681 -25.49 2.20 -4.14
CA SER A 681 -24.66 1.14 -3.58
C SER A 681 -25.23 -0.26 -3.71
N SER A 682 -26.53 -0.41 -3.96
CA SER A 682 -27.17 -1.72 -4.11
C SER A 682 -27.14 -2.30 -5.52
N SER A 683 -26.84 -1.51 -6.57
CA SER A 683 -26.99 -1.94 -7.98
C SER A 683 -26.25 -3.26 -8.28
N LEU A 684 -25.04 -3.43 -7.75
CA LEU A 684 -24.22 -4.63 -7.94
C LEU A 684 -24.89 -5.93 -7.48
N TRP A 685 -25.81 -5.85 -6.52
CA TRP A 685 -26.53 -7.01 -6.02
C TRP A 685 -27.70 -7.38 -6.93
N TYR A 686 -28.34 -6.40 -7.57
CA TYR A 686 -29.33 -6.68 -8.62
C TYR A 686 -28.67 -7.32 -9.85
N GLU A 687 -27.44 -6.91 -10.18
CA GLU A 687 -26.63 -7.50 -11.27
C GLU A 687 -26.24 -8.95 -10.97
N LEU A 688 -25.84 -9.24 -9.73
CA LEU A 688 -25.58 -10.61 -9.29
C LEU A 688 -26.87 -11.44 -9.29
N ALA A 689 -27.98 -10.90 -8.79
CA ALA A 689 -29.28 -11.55 -8.81
C ALA A 689 -29.76 -11.86 -10.24
N TYR A 690 -29.47 -10.98 -11.20
CA TYR A 690 -29.78 -11.22 -12.61
C TYR A 690 -29.03 -12.46 -13.13
N SER A 691 -27.73 -12.55 -12.82
CA SER A 691 -26.88 -13.68 -13.22
C SER A 691 -27.33 -14.99 -12.57
N GLU A 692 -27.78 -14.94 -11.30
CA GLU A 692 -28.43 -16.06 -10.61
C GLU A 692 -29.75 -16.46 -11.30
N ALA A 693 -30.62 -15.49 -11.61
CA ALA A 693 -31.92 -15.74 -12.24
C ALA A 693 -31.80 -16.33 -13.65
N LYS A 694 -30.75 -15.96 -14.40
CA LYS A 694 -30.42 -16.56 -15.70
C LYS A 694 -29.83 -17.96 -15.60
N GLY A 695 -29.56 -18.47 -14.40
CA GLY A 695 -28.91 -19.78 -14.21
C GLY A 695 -27.47 -19.82 -14.73
N ARG A 696 -26.79 -18.66 -14.77
CA ARG A 696 -25.41 -18.56 -15.29
C ARG A 696 -24.37 -19.02 -14.29
N ILE A 697 -24.65 -18.90 -12.99
CA ILE A 697 -23.68 -19.15 -11.92
C ILE A 697 -23.50 -20.65 -11.66
N ARG A 698 -22.31 -21.17 -11.98
CA ARG A 698 -21.89 -22.55 -11.68
C ARG A 698 -20.94 -22.60 -10.50
N ARG A 699 -20.87 -23.76 -9.84
CA ARG A 699 -19.91 -24.00 -8.76
C ARG A 699 -18.48 -23.80 -9.27
N GLY A 700 -17.70 -22.99 -8.57
CA GLY A 700 -16.32 -22.67 -8.90
C GLY A 700 -16.15 -21.36 -9.66
N ASP A 701 -17.21 -20.86 -10.30
CA ASP A 701 -17.18 -19.60 -11.05
C ASP A 701 -16.78 -18.42 -10.15
N ARG A 702 -16.05 -17.48 -10.73
CA ARG A 702 -15.60 -16.26 -10.09
C ARG A 702 -16.37 -15.08 -10.64
N THR A 703 -16.93 -14.28 -9.74
CA THR A 703 -17.66 -13.05 -10.07
C THR A 703 -16.89 -11.85 -9.57
N TRP A 704 -16.65 -10.88 -10.44
CA TRP A 704 -16.04 -9.61 -10.09
C TRP A 704 -17.09 -8.51 -10.00
N GLN A 705 -17.22 -7.93 -8.82
CA GLN A 705 -17.99 -6.70 -8.59
C GLN A 705 -17.06 -5.49 -8.57
N ILE A 706 -17.43 -4.42 -9.28
CA ILE A 706 -16.70 -3.15 -9.29
C ILE A 706 -17.64 -1.95 -9.22
N ALA A 707 -17.35 -1.00 -8.33
CA ALA A 707 -18.14 0.22 -8.16
C ALA A 707 -17.30 1.48 -7.95
N PHE A 708 -17.88 2.60 -8.35
CA PHE A 708 -17.32 3.95 -8.22
C PHE A 708 -18.11 4.78 -7.22
N GLY A 709 -17.46 5.70 -6.53
CA GLY A 709 -18.11 6.58 -5.56
C GLY A 709 -17.38 7.89 -5.36
N SER A 710 -18.01 8.82 -4.64
CA SER A 710 -17.44 10.13 -4.31
C SER A 710 -16.12 9.99 -3.54
N GLY A 711 -15.24 10.97 -3.66
CA GLY A 711 -13.94 10.96 -3.01
C GLY A 711 -12.75 11.20 -3.93
N PHE A 712 -12.54 10.63 -5.10
CA PHE A 712 -13.21 9.56 -5.83
C PHE A 712 -12.70 8.19 -5.38
N LYS A 713 -13.58 7.19 -5.37
CA LYS A 713 -13.29 5.82 -4.92
C LYS A 713 -13.60 4.83 -6.05
N CYS A 714 -12.77 3.80 -6.17
CA CYS A 714 -13.03 2.64 -7.03
C CYS A 714 -12.73 1.37 -6.24
N ASN A 715 -13.74 0.55 -6.00
CA ASN A 715 -13.63 -0.62 -5.14
C ASN A 715 -14.04 -1.87 -5.91
N SER A 716 -13.37 -2.99 -5.58
CA SER A 716 -13.60 -4.29 -6.19
C SER A 716 -13.81 -5.37 -5.14
N ALA A 717 -14.72 -6.30 -5.39
CA ALA A 717 -14.87 -7.53 -4.63
C ALA A 717 -14.91 -8.73 -5.58
N VAL A 718 -14.23 -9.80 -5.19
CA VAL A 718 -14.14 -11.05 -5.95
C VAL A 718 -14.80 -12.15 -5.15
N TRP A 719 -15.81 -12.76 -5.75
CA TRP A 719 -16.58 -13.85 -5.18
C TRP A 719 -16.28 -15.14 -5.92
N LYS A 720 -16.22 -16.26 -5.21
CA LYS A 720 -16.19 -17.61 -5.80
C LYS A 720 -17.47 -18.35 -5.43
N ALA A 721 -18.21 -18.83 -6.41
CA ALA A 721 -19.42 -19.61 -6.19
C ALA A 721 -19.07 -20.96 -5.54
N LEU A 722 -19.67 -21.25 -4.38
CA LEU A 722 -19.47 -22.50 -3.66
C LEU A 722 -20.39 -23.62 -4.14
N ARG A 723 -21.46 -23.25 -4.84
CA ARG A 723 -22.45 -24.15 -5.44
C ARG A 723 -23.02 -23.56 -6.72
N THR A 724 -23.53 -24.42 -7.60
CA THR A 724 -24.31 -24.00 -8.76
C THR A 724 -25.66 -23.46 -8.28
N ILE A 725 -26.04 -22.28 -8.74
CA ILE A 725 -27.30 -21.64 -8.34
C ILE A 725 -28.40 -22.12 -9.30
N ASN A 726 -29.44 -22.75 -8.74
CA ASN A 726 -30.59 -23.21 -9.51
C ASN A 726 -31.68 -22.13 -9.46
N PRO A 727 -32.02 -21.46 -10.58
CA PRO A 727 -33.02 -20.40 -10.61
C PRO A 727 -34.36 -20.80 -9.99
N VAL A 728 -34.81 -22.05 -10.22
CA VAL A 728 -36.11 -22.55 -9.75
C VAL A 728 -36.23 -22.54 -8.22
N LYS A 729 -35.09 -22.63 -7.51
CA LYS A 729 -35.05 -22.63 -6.03
C LYS A 729 -34.75 -21.26 -5.45
N GLU A 730 -34.49 -20.26 -6.28
CA GLU A 730 -34.14 -18.93 -5.85
C GLU A 730 -35.37 -18.02 -5.86
N LYS A 731 -35.45 -17.16 -4.85
CA LYS A 731 -36.37 -16.02 -4.84
C LYS A 731 -35.51 -14.78 -4.98
N ASN A 732 -35.73 -13.95 -5.98
CA ASN A 732 -34.97 -12.71 -6.20
C ASN A 732 -35.84 -11.75 -7.04
N PRO A 733 -35.49 -10.45 -7.17
CA PRO A 733 -36.40 -9.46 -7.79
C PRO A 733 -36.66 -9.69 -9.29
N TRP A 734 -35.87 -10.55 -9.94
CA TRP A 734 -35.98 -10.86 -11.35
C TRP A 734 -36.84 -12.08 -11.66
N MET A 735 -37.07 -12.98 -10.70
CA MET A 735 -37.60 -14.32 -11.00
C MET A 735 -38.94 -14.31 -11.75
N ASP A 736 -39.81 -13.35 -11.46
CA ASP A 736 -41.13 -13.26 -12.09
C ASP A 736 -41.07 -12.80 -13.56
N GLU A 737 -39.98 -12.15 -13.97
CA GLU A 737 -39.90 -11.43 -15.26
C GLU A 737 -38.59 -11.69 -16.04
N ILE A 738 -37.69 -12.53 -15.53
CA ILE A 738 -36.35 -12.76 -16.12
C ILE A 738 -36.40 -13.30 -17.54
N HIS A 739 -37.49 -13.98 -17.92
CA HIS A 739 -37.74 -14.51 -19.25
C HIS A 739 -37.95 -13.40 -20.31
N ASN A 740 -38.32 -12.19 -19.88
CA ASN A 740 -38.51 -11.03 -20.76
C ASN A 740 -37.19 -10.30 -21.08
N PHE A 741 -36.07 -10.76 -20.52
CA PHE A 741 -34.74 -10.17 -20.72
C PHE A 741 -33.83 -11.16 -21.47
N PRO A 742 -32.76 -10.70 -22.14
CA PRO A 742 -32.42 -9.31 -22.37
C PRO A 742 -33.37 -8.63 -23.37
N VAL A 743 -33.49 -7.31 -23.25
CA VAL A 743 -34.19 -6.46 -24.22
C VAL A 743 -33.16 -5.63 -24.98
N ASP A 744 -33.48 -5.25 -26.23
CA ASP A 744 -32.66 -4.26 -26.93
C ASP A 744 -32.88 -2.87 -26.32
N VAL A 745 -31.78 -2.19 -26.00
CA VAL A 745 -31.80 -0.87 -25.34
C VAL A 745 -31.22 0.16 -26.31
N PRO A 746 -32.08 0.88 -27.06
CA PRO A 746 -31.63 1.80 -28.09
C PRO A 746 -30.79 2.92 -27.50
N ARG A 747 -29.84 3.45 -28.27
CA ARG A 747 -28.94 4.53 -27.82
C ARG A 747 -29.69 5.79 -27.40
N VAL A 748 -30.83 6.03 -28.04
CA VAL A 748 -31.78 7.10 -27.73
C VAL A 748 -33.16 6.47 -27.77
N SER A 749 -33.90 6.57 -26.66
CA SER A 749 -35.30 6.16 -26.59
C SER A 749 -36.17 7.41 -26.55
N THR A 750 -36.88 7.73 -27.63
CA THR A 750 -37.81 8.88 -27.67
C THR A 750 -38.91 8.73 -26.60
N ILE A 751 -39.22 9.83 -25.90
CA ILE A 751 -40.23 9.91 -24.83
C ILE A 751 -41.54 10.50 -25.37
#